data_AF-A0A850ABL9-F1
#
_entry.id   AF-A0A850ABL9-F1
#
_cell.length_a   1.000
_cell.length_b   1.000
_cell.length_c   1.000
_cell.angle_alpha   90.00
_cell.angle_beta   90.00
_cell.angle_gamma   90.00
#
_symmetry.space_group_name_H-M   'P 1'
#
loop_
_entity.id
_entity.type
_entity.pdbx_description
1 polymer ?
#
loop_
_entity_poly.entity_id
_entity_poly.type
_entity_poly.pdbx_seq_one_letter_code
_entity_poly.pdbx_strand_id
1 'polypeptide(L)'
;MSALLLNDEFKYLVLNTPAGWREGFGEGVRFLPGGGISLHPGQALAAIEGIGRLGGFGLDPRGNLYAIDAEDCRIYRYLKSENRFEPVACIGECGDGPGQFRFSPEPEGWAGLALNHSTLYVSDPLNQRVQAFYRYNYQLRYILGPNDALGRPIPRGLNLPRDLVLDSRGNLHLLDYGHRRVLKFNRFGMFRQITGEGILTRPEGIAIDRDAYLYALDARKRQVLKFDPHGQLVARLGDFSQIGTAFRPSGIAVDAQGLIYFGERRPGDDLKIHLLDPSGRYLGSFGEYSERCQQLLFDHAGNLYAACGTESGVALINGSGQFLAHGVYYSERFDSAEAGMEWHRITLGATLQEKTQIEAFFYVSDSLQTGEGEPITGQLIEANQWWKKALGTPQNGRHAGDGLLLKARGRYLWLKFELFGDGAHTPVVEQVRLFFPRLSYLRYLPATYQEEETGRDFLERFLSLYESFSYGMEEQIAQIARYFDPQSTPTEFLNWLGSWLALAADENWPEAKKRELIARAYQLYKKRGTLAGLREMVQLYTGAAPLILEHFRFLTPMVLGANVTLGMSSVVGKAFTQRLILEESSVIGDFVLEENEDPPEKPFEENAFDFTILANTSALAGESQEATLRRLIMDEKPAFTRACIRIRNNARMQLGSHTFIGVDTVLSRGFSAMRLGREAVLGRQTFVGSRYPCKGIIGARSRLAVDTILW
;
A
#
# COMPACT_ATOMS: atom_id res chain seq x y z
N MET A 1 8.64 10.56 14.61
CA MET A 1 9.48 9.35 14.67
C MET A 1 9.38 8.75 16.06
N SER A 2 9.07 7.45 16.21
CA SER A 2 8.96 6.77 17.51
C SER A 2 10.25 5.99 17.81
N ALA A 3 10.91 6.32 18.93
CA ALA A 3 12.06 5.57 19.42
C ALA A 3 11.59 4.19 19.94
N LEU A 4 12.09 3.12 19.34
CA LEU A 4 11.94 1.77 19.88
C LEU A 4 13.09 1.54 20.88
N LEU A 5 12.76 1.56 22.17
CA LEU A 5 13.71 1.26 23.25
C LEU A 5 13.93 -0.26 23.30
N LEU A 6 15.11 -0.72 22.88
CA LEU A 6 15.56 -2.11 23.00
C LEU A 6 16.87 -2.09 23.80
N ASN A 7 16.79 -2.47 25.08
CA ASN A 7 17.84 -2.39 26.11
C ASN A 7 18.38 -0.97 26.34
N ASP A 8 18.61 -0.59 27.60
CA ASP A 8 19.11 0.74 28.01
C ASP A 8 20.50 1.12 27.44
N GLU A 9 21.10 0.26 26.61
CA GLU A 9 22.43 0.47 26.04
C GLU A 9 22.40 1.07 24.62
N PHE A 10 21.55 0.60 23.70
CA PHE A 10 21.58 1.06 22.30
C PHE A 10 20.30 1.80 21.90
N LYS A 11 20.41 3.10 21.59
CA LYS A 11 19.35 3.86 20.92
C LYS A 11 19.65 3.93 19.42
N TYR A 12 18.60 3.91 18.61
CA TYR A 12 18.74 4.18 17.19
C TYR A 12 17.58 5.00 16.66
N LEU A 13 17.87 5.83 15.67
CA LEU A 13 16.89 6.57 14.88
C LEU A 13 16.77 5.93 13.51
N VAL A 14 15.55 5.88 12.98
CA VAL A 14 15.25 5.24 11.70
C VAL A 14 14.60 6.23 10.75
N LEU A 15 15.13 6.28 9.53
CA LEU A 15 14.50 6.93 8.39
C LEU A 15 14.02 5.83 7.42
N ASN A 16 12.72 5.54 7.45
CA ASN A 16 12.10 4.50 6.62
C ASN A 16 10.65 4.82 6.20
N THR A 17 10.17 6.04 6.45
CA THR A 17 8.79 6.44 6.15
C THR A 17 8.75 7.48 5.05
N PRO A 18 7.74 7.45 4.16
CA PRO A 18 7.60 8.46 3.10
C PRO A 18 7.60 9.90 3.64
N ALA A 19 7.00 10.13 4.82
CA ALA A 19 6.98 11.44 5.45
C ALA A 19 8.39 11.90 5.84
N GLY A 20 9.15 11.04 6.54
CA GLY A 20 10.53 11.39 6.95
C GLY A 20 11.47 11.60 5.76
N TRP A 21 11.31 10.86 4.66
CA TRP A 21 12.10 11.09 3.46
C TRP A 21 11.75 12.43 2.79
N ARG A 22 10.47 12.84 2.81
CA ARG A 22 10.00 14.10 2.20
C ARG A 22 10.29 15.35 3.03
N GLU A 23 10.58 15.19 4.32
CA GLU A 23 11.13 16.25 5.17
C GLU A 23 12.53 16.68 4.70
N GLY A 24 13.26 15.77 4.07
CA GLY A 24 14.54 16.06 3.41
C GLY A 24 14.39 16.73 2.05
N PHE A 25 15.54 17.13 1.48
CA PHE A 25 15.65 17.74 0.17
C PHE A 25 16.34 16.77 -0.81
N GLY A 26 15.84 16.68 -2.04
CA GLY A 26 16.41 15.82 -3.07
C GLY A 26 16.57 16.55 -4.41
N GLU A 27 17.76 16.46 -4.99
CA GLU A 27 18.09 16.91 -6.35
C GLU A 27 18.41 15.69 -7.21
N GLY A 28 17.75 15.52 -8.36
CA GLY A 28 17.95 14.34 -9.22
C GLY A 28 17.51 12.99 -8.59
N VAL A 29 16.85 13.01 -7.44
CA VAL A 29 16.29 11.84 -6.76
C VAL A 29 14.78 11.90 -6.64
N ARG A 30 14.14 10.75 -6.83
CA ARG A 30 12.71 10.53 -6.68
C ARG A 30 12.42 9.87 -5.33
N PHE A 31 11.36 10.34 -4.66
CA PHE A 31 10.81 9.69 -3.48
C PHE A 31 9.89 8.52 -3.83
N LEU A 32 10.12 7.36 -3.21
CA LEU A 32 9.34 6.14 -3.46
C LEU A 32 8.05 6.12 -2.62
N PRO A 33 6.93 5.56 -3.15
CA PRO A 33 5.66 5.50 -2.42
C PRO A 33 5.72 4.72 -1.10
N GLY A 34 6.56 3.67 -1.04
CA GLY A 34 6.77 2.85 0.15
C GLY A 34 7.76 3.43 1.18
N GLY A 35 8.37 4.58 0.88
CA GLY A 35 9.53 5.10 1.59
C GLY A 35 10.81 4.78 0.84
N GLY A 36 11.78 5.69 0.91
CA GLY A 36 13.07 5.57 0.23
C GLY A 36 13.25 6.53 -0.94
N ILE A 37 14.44 6.49 -1.51
CA ILE A 37 14.89 7.34 -2.62
C ILE A 37 15.56 6.50 -3.71
N SER A 38 15.41 6.95 -4.96
CA SER A 38 16.12 6.43 -6.13
C SER A 38 16.48 7.59 -7.05
N LEU A 39 17.31 7.37 -8.07
CA LEU A 39 17.51 8.35 -9.14
C LEU A 39 16.21 8.59 -9.91
N HIS A 40 16.01 9.81 -10.40
CA HIS A 40 14.90 10.13 -11.31
C HIS A 40 15.10 9.43 -12.66
N PRO A 41 14.04 9.11 -13.43
CA PRO A 41 14.19 8.59 -14.78
C PRO A 41 14.53 9.71 -15.81
N GLY A 42 15.50 9.49 -16.71
CA GLY A 42 15.76 10.35 -17.87
C GLY A 42 17.02 10.02 -18.68
N GLN A 43 16.90 9.26 -19.78
CA GLN A 43 17.86 9.26 -20.90
C GLN A 43 17.12 9.06 -22.24
N ALA A 44 17.65 9.63 -23.32
CA ALA A 44 17.13 9.51 -24.69
C ALA A 44 17.40 8.10 -25.24
N LEU A 45 16.34 7.39 -25.64
CA LEU A 45 16.40 5.98 -26.06
C LEU A 45 16.70 5.78 -27.54
N ALA A 46 16.32 6.71 -28.41
CA ALA A 46 16.51 6.59 -29.85
C ALA A 46 16.30 7.94 -30.55
N ALA A 47 17.23 8.31 -31.44
CA ALA A 47 16.98 9.33 -32.45
C ALA A 47 16.09 8.72 -33.53
N ILE A 48 14.95 9.35 -33.82
CA ILE A 48 14.09 8.97 -34.94
C ILE A 48 14.57 9.76 -36.17
N GLU A 49 15.51 9.18 -36.91
CA GLU A 49 16.11 9.78 -38.11
C GLU A 49 15.20 9.63 -39.35
N GLY A 50 15.36 10.51 -40.35
CA GLY A 50 14.68 10.41 -41.65
C GLY A 50 13.87 11.64 -42.08
N ILE A 51 14.07 12.80 -41.45
CA ILE A 51 13.52 14.11 -41.88
C ILE A 51 14.70 15.03 -42.18
N GLY A 52 14.65 15.76 -43.29
CA GLY A 52 15.77 16.60 -43.74
C GLY A 52 16.04 17.74 -42.76
N ARG A 53 15.02 18.57 -42.51
CA ARG A 53 15.06 19.56 -41.42
C ARG A 53 13.73 19.65 -40.68
N LEU A 54 13.79 19.37 -39.39
CA LEU A 54 12.61 19.39 -38.54
C LEU A 54 12.11 20.83 -38.31
N GLY A 55 10.88 21.12 -38.75
CA GLY A 55 10.19 22.39 -38.49
C GLY A 55 9.33 22.39 -37.21
N GLY A 56 9.00 21.20 -36.72
CA GLY A 56 8.22 20.95 -35.51
C GLY A 56 7.55 19.57 -35.55
N PHE A 57 7.01 19.11 -34.42
CA PHE A 57 6.35 17.81 -34.35
C PHE A 57 5.11 17.83 -33.44
N GLY A 58 4.29 16.78 -33.55
CA GLY A 58 3.05 16.64 -32.81
C GLY A 58 2.72 15.18 -32.56
N LEU A 59 2.05 14.94 -31.42
CA LEU A 59 1.61 13.62 -31.02
C LEU A 59 0.10 13.50 -31.10
N ASP A 60 -0.29 12.28 -31.45
CA ASP A 60 -1.65 11.82 -31.54
C ASP A 60 -2.13 11.25 -30.19
N PRO A 61 -3.45 11.18 -29.90
CA PRO A 61 -3.92 10.65 -28.62
C PRO A 61 -3.57 9.17 -28.32
N ARG A 62 -3.12 8.42 -29.32
CA ARG A 62 -2.62 7.04 -29.22
C ARG A 62 -1.07 6.98 -29.18
N GLY A 63 -0.38 8.12 -29.14
CA GLY A 63 1.08 8.22 -29.15
C GLY A 63 1.75 8.01 -30.51
N ASN A 64 1.05 8.20 -31.63
CA ASN A 64 1.68 8.23 -32.95
C ASN A 64 2.34 9.60 -33.20
N LEU A 65 3.51 9.59 -33.84
CA LEU A 65 4.31 10.79 -34.08
C LEU A 65 4.06 11.35 -35.49
N TYR A 66 3.85 12.65 -35.58
CA TYR A 66 3.78 13.43 -36.80
C TYR A 66 4.85 14.52 -36.75
N ALA A 67 5.49 14.81 -37.86
CA ALA A 67 6.56 15.79 -37.92
C ALA A 67 6.47 16.61 -39.22
N ILE A 68 6.97 17.83 -39.17
CA ILE A 68 7.06 18.75 -40.30
C ILE A 68 8.49 18.75 -40.81
N ASP A 69 8.65 18.54 -42.11
CA ASP A 69 9.87 18.90 -42.82
C ASP A 69 9.75 20.35 -43.29
N ALA A 70 10.66 21.21 -42.81
CA ALA A 70 10.65 22.64 -43.09
C ALA A 70 11.21 22.97 -44.49
N GLU A 71 12.02 22.11 -45.09
CA GLU A 71 12.59 22.31 -46.43
C GLU A 71 11.60 21.86 -47.52
N ASP A 72 10.97 20.71 -47.31
CA ASP A 72 10.01 20.13 -48.28
C ASP A 72 8.58 20.68 -48.11
N CYS A 73 8.32 21.50 -47.10
CA CYS A 73 6.98 21.95 -46.69
C CYS A 73 5.97 20.81 -46.50
N ARG A 74 6.44 19.64 -46.05
CA ARG A 74 5.65 18.39 -45.98
C ARG A 74 5.44 17.92 -44.55
N ILE A 75 4.36 17.19 -44.36
CA ILE A 75 4.02 16.55 -43.08
C ILE A 75 4.24 15.06 -43.23
N TYR A 76 4.98 14.49 -42.29
CA TYR A 76 5.30 13.08 -42.24
C TYR A 76 4.64 12.42 -41.02
N ARG A 77 4.20 11.18 -41.18
CA ARG A 77 3.74 10.31 -40.10
C ARG A 77 4.82 9.25 -39.84
N TYR A 78 5.15 9.03 -38.58
CA TYR A 78 6.11 8.01 -38.20
C TYR A 78 5.42 6.64 -38.05
N LEU A 79 5.94 5.64 -38.76
CA LEU A 79 5.50 4.26 -38.69
C LEU A 79 6.41 3.46 -37.75
N LYS A 80 5.93 3.25 -36.51
CA LYS A 80 6.68 2.53 -35.46
C LYS A 80 7.12 1.12 -35.88
N SER A 81 6.33 0.40 -36.67
CA SER A 81 6.61 -0.99 -37.09
C SER A 81 7.77 -1.09 -38.07
N GLU A 82 8.04 -0.04 -38.83
CA GLU A 82 9.01 -0.03 -39.93
C GLU A 82 10.16 0.95 -39.67
N ASN A 83 10.12 1.65 -38.54
CA ASN A 83 11.06 2.69 -38.14
C ASN A 83 11.35 3.71 -39.25
N ARG A 84 10.29 4.21 -39.92
CA ARG A 84 10.42 5.20 -40.99
C ARG A 84 9.31 6.24 -40.97
N PHE A 85 9.60 7.40 -41.55
CA PHE A 85 8.60 8.40 -41.87
C PHE A 85 7.96 8.12 -43.23
N GLU A 86 6.64 8.25 -43.31
CA GLU A 86 5.89 8.26 -44.56
C GLU A 86 5.21 9.63 -44.74
N PRO A 87 5.17 10.17 -45.97
CA PRO A 87 4.49 11.43 -46.22
C PRO A 87 2.98 11.25 -46.03
N VAL A 88 2.35 12.23 -45.37
CA VAL A 88 0.90 12.30 -45.27
C VAL A 88 0.33 12.62 -46.65
N ALA A 89 -0.40 11.67 -47.24
CA ALA A 89 -1.01 11.88 -48.54
C ALA A 89 -2.00 13.06 -48.52
N CYS A 90 -2.02 13.84 -49.61
CA CYS A 90 -2.93 14.96 -49.87
C CYS A 90 -2.72 16.24 -49.04
N ILE A 91 -1.71 16.31 -48.17
CA ILE A 91 -1.34 17.53 -47.42
C ILE A 91 0.19 17.68 -47.47
N GLY A 92 0.68 18.85 -47.86
CA GLY A 92 2.12 19.16 -47.85
C GLY A 92 2.68 19.43 -49.24
N GLU A 93 2.82 20.71 -49.54
CA GLU A 93 3.53 21.27 -50.68
C GLU A 93 3.83 22.74 -50.33
N CYS A 94 4.95 23.28 -50.82
CA CYS A 94 5.25 24.69 -50.58
C CYS A 94 4.28 25.60 -51.35
N GLY A 95 3.59 26.51 -50.65
CA GLY A 95 2.62 27.40 -51.28
C GLY A 95 1.72 28.13 -50.28
N ASP A 96 0.68 28.79 -50.81
CA ASP A 96 -0.29 29.58 -50.06
C ASP A 96 -1.74 29.08 -50.24
N GLY A 97 -1.97 28.05 -51.06
CA GLY A 97 -3.26 27.41 -51.24
C GLY A 97 -3.69 26.52 -50.05
N PRO A 98 -4.95 26.06 -50.02
CA PRO A 98 -5.41 25.02 -49.09
C PRO A 98 -4.55 23.75 -49.17
N GLY A 99 -4.05 23.26 -48.04
CA GLY A 99 -3.17 22.08 -47.99
C GLY A 99 -1.70 22.35 -48.35
N GLN A 100 -1.37 23.59 -48.73
CA GLN A 100 0.00 24.07 -48.96
C GLN A 100 0.48 24.92 -47.77
N PHE A 101 1.79 24.95 -47.54
CA PHE A 101 2.39 25.63 -46.40
C PHE A 101 3.66 26.40 -46.77
N ARG A 102 4.06 27.33 -45.91
CA ARG A 102 5.34 28.03 -46.04
C ARG A 102 6.08 27.97 -44.70
N PHE A 103 6.97 26.99 -44.60
CA PHE A 103 7.84 26.79 -43.44
C PHE A 103 9.24 27.34 -43.70
N SER A 104 10.03 27.49 -42.63
CA SER A 104 11.45 27.77 -42.72
C SER A 104 12.18 27.05 -41.59
N PRO A 105 13.39 26.51 -41.82
CA PRO A 105 14.23 25.97 -40.75
C PRO A 105 14.72 27.07 -39.79
N GLU A 106 14.65 28.33 -40.20
CA GLU A 106 14.96 29.47 -39.33
C GLU A 106 13.84 29.72 -38.30
N PRO A 107 14.16 30.27 -37.11
CA PRO A 107 13.18 30.47 -36.02
C PRO A 107 11.91 31.23 -36.41
N GLU A 108 11.97 32.03 -37.47
CA GLU A 108 10.83 32.81 -37.97
C GLU A 108 9.77 31.94 -38.69
N GLY A 109 10.13 30.78 -39.23
CA GLY A 109 9.20 29.89 -39.94
C GLY A 109 8.94 28.54 -39.26
N TRP A 110 9.31 28.40 -37.99
CA TRP A 110 9.00 27.20 -37.19
C TRP A 110 7.51 27.02 -36.97
N ALA A 111 7.05 25.79 -37.18
CA ALA A 111 5.64 25.45 -37.21
C ALA A 111 5.29 24.43 -36.12
N GLY A 112 4.20 24.67 -35.41
CA GLY A 112 3.60 23.76 -34.46
C GLY A 112 2.61 22.79 -35.12
N LEU A 113 2.57 21.58 -34.58
CA LEU A 113 1.56 20.57 -34.86
C LEU A 113 0.80 20.21 -33.58
N ALA A 114 -0.52 20.20 -33.65
CA ALA A 114 -1.35 19.69 -32.56
C ALA A 114 -2.44 18.76 -33.10
N LEU A 115 -2.67 17.64 -32.43
CA LEU A 115 -3.63 16.63 -32.89
C LEU A 115 -4.58 16.22 -31.76
N ASN A 116 -5.87 16.13 -32.07
CA ASN A 116 -6.84 15.41 -31.25
C ASN A 116 -7.37 14.16 -31.98
N HIS A 117 -8.42 13.53 -31.44
CA HIS A 117 -9.01 12.33 -32.04
C HIS A 117 -9.58 12.54 -33.46
N SER A 118 -9.91 13.78 -33.83
CA SER A 118 -10.61 14.09 -35.08
C SER A 118 -9.89 15.08 -36.00
N THR A 119 -8.99 15.90 -35.45
CA THR A 119 -8.43 17.07 -36.14
C THR A 119 -6.93 17.12 -36.00
N LEU A 120 -6.26 17.42 -37.11
CA LEU A 120 -4.86 17.80 -37.22
C LEU A 120 -4.80 19.31 -37.44
N TYR A 121 -4.14 20.03 -36.52
CA TYR A 121 -3.88 21.46 -36.65
C TYR A 121 -2.42 21.68 -37.04
N VAL A 122 -2.22 22.51 -38.06
CA VAL A 122 -0.90 22.85 -38.58
C VAL A 122 -0.79 24.36 -38.61
N SER A 123 0.16 24.93 -37.87
CA SER A 123 0.45 26.35 -37.99
C SER A 123 1.30 26.61 -39.21
N ASP A 124 1.01 27.68 -39.92
CA ASP A 124 1.68 28.10 -41.15
C ASP A 124 2.19 29.53 -40.92
N PRO A 125 3.38 29.69 -40.29
CA PRO A 125 3.81 30.96 -39.70
C PRO A 125 3.96 32.06 -40.74
N LEU A 126 4.55 31.73 -41.90
CA LEU A 126 4.88 32.70 -42.95
C LEU A 126 3.66 33.07 -43.80
N ASN A 127 2.61 32.23 -43.84
CA ASN A 127 1.30 32.59 -44.39
C ASN A 127 0.33 33.13 -43.31
N GLN A 128 0.81 33.34 -42.07
CA GLN A 128 0.04 33.91 -40.96
C GLN A 128 -1.30 33.21 -40.69
N ARG A 129 -1.32 31.88 -40.75
CA ARG A 129 -2.54 31.10 -40.60
C ARG A 129 -2.33 29.78 -39.84
N VAL A 130 -3.41 29.14 -39.46
CA VAL A 130 -3.44 27.75 -38.97
C VAL A 130 -4.49 27.00 -39.77
N GLN A 131 -4.11 25.87 -40.36
CA GLN A 131 -5.03 25.03 -41.12
C GLN A 131 -5.46 23.83 -40.27
N ALA A 132 -6.77 23.55 -40.22
CA ALA A 132 -7.34 22.43 -39.47
C ALA A 132 -7.88 21.38 -40.44
N PHE A 133 -7.35 20.16 -40.38
CA PHE A 133 -7.73 19.05 -41.25
C PHE A 133 -8.43 17.95 -40.46
N TYR A 134 -9.38 17.26 -41.09
CA TYR A 134 -9.91 16.03 -40.53
C TYR A 134 -8.82 14.96 -40.57
N ARG A 135 -8.54 14.36 -39.43
CA ARG A 135 -7.34 13.55 -39.22
C ARG A 135 -7.29 12.27 -40.08
N TYR A 136 -8.44 11.67 -40.39
CA TYR A 136 -8.48 10.36 -41.05
C TYR A 136 -8.38 10.42 -42.56
N ASN A 137 -8.96 11.46 -43.18
CA ASN A 137 -8.98 11.63 -44.63
C ASN A 137 -8.30 12.93 -45.09
N TYR A 138 -7.72 13.68 -44.14
CA TYR A 138 -6.95 14.89 -44.40
C TYR A 138 -7.73 16.00 -45.12
N GLN A 139 -9.06 15.98 -45.06
CA GLN A 139 -9.91 17.03 -45.63
C GLN A 139 -9.81 18.31 -44.81
N LEU A 140 -9.58 19.45 -45.47
CA LEU A 140 -9.57 20.76 -44.82
C LEU A 140 -10.96 21.06 -44.20
N ARG A 141 -10.97 21.38 -42.90
CA ARG A 141 -12.17 21.74 -42.15
C ARG A 141 -12.38 23.25 -42.13
N TYR A 142 -11.33 23.99 -41.76
CA TYR A 142 -11.33 25.46 -41.69
C TYR A 142 -9.89 26.00 -41.60
N ILE A 143 -9.74 27.30 -41.83
CA ILE A 143 -8.48 28.04 -41.71
C ILE A 143 -8.69 29.17 -40.68
N LEU A 144 -7.75 29.30 -39.74
CA LEU A 144 -7.67 30.42 -38.81
C LEU A 144 -6.61 31.40 -39.35
N GLY A 145 -6.92 32.69 -39.43
CA GLY A 145 -5.97 33.69 -39.94
C GLY A 145 -6.39 35.09 -39.53
N PRO A 146 -6.79 35.99 -40.45
CA PRO A 146 -7.40 37.25 -40.06
C PRO A 146 -8.76 37.04 -39.37
N ASN A 147 -9.44 35.93 -39.67
CA ASN A 147 -10.73 35.56 -39.10
C ASN A 147 -10.68 34.16 -38.46
N ASP A 148 -11.62 33.91 -37.55
CA ASP A 148 -11.90 32.59 -36.98
C ASP A 148 -12.73 31.73 -37.95
N ALA A 149 -13.05 30.49 -37.56
CA ALA A 149 -13.78 29.55 -38.41
C ALA A 149 -15.20 29.99 -38.80
N LEU A 150 -15.78 30.99 -38.12
CA LEU A 150 -17.09 31.58 -38.44
C LEU A 150 -16.98 32.90 -39.22
N GLY A 151 -15.76 33.29 -39.63
CA GLY A 151 -15.52 34.55 -40.32
C GLY A 151 -15.48 35.76 -39.40
N ARG A 152 -15.40 35.58 -38.07
CA ARG A 152 -15.29 36.69 -37.12
C ARG A 152 -13.84 37.15 -37.04
N PRO A 153 -13.56 38.46 -36.97
CA PRO A 153 -12.19 38.96 -36.96
C PRO A 153 -11.46 38.54 -35.69
N ILE A 154 -10.24 38.03 -35.85
CA ILE A 154 -9.29 37.82 -34.76
C ILE A 154 -8.60 39.17 -34.53
N PRO A 155 -8.54 39.69 -33.29
CA PRO A 155 -7.94 41.00 -33.03
C PRO A 155 -6.50 41.10 -33.56
N ARG A 156 -6.25 42.01 -34.51
CA ARG A 156 -4.96 42.20 -35.21
C ARG A 156 -4.48 41.00 -36.06
N GLY A 157 -5.33 40.01 -36.35
CA GLY A 157 -4.96 38.80 -37.08
C GLY A 157 -3.91 37.96 -36.36
N LEU A 158 -3.32 36.99 -37.06
CA LEU A 158 -2.21 36.16 -36.55
C LEU A 158 -0.87 36.70 -37.04
N ASN A 159 0.19 36.59 -36.24
CA ASN A 159 1.54 36.95 -36.66
C ASN A 159 2.56 35.92 -36.16
N LEU A 160 3.15 35.16 -37.08
CA LEU A 160 4.05 34.05 -36.76
C LEU A 160 3.45 33.06 -35.73
N PRO A 161 2.29 32.42 -36.04
CA PRO A 161 1.76 31.35 -35.20
C PRO A 161 2.78 30.21 -35.09
N ARG A 162 3.43 30.04 -33.92
CA ARG A 162 4.61 29.18 -33.78
C ARG A 162 4.33 27.85 -33.09
N ASP A 163 3.60 27.87 -31.98
CA ASP A 163 3.41 26.69 -31.13
C ASP A 163 1.92 26.45 -30.89
N LEU A 164 1.51 25.19 -30.85
CA LEU A 164 0.13 24.75 -30.77
C LEU A 164 -0.01 23.68 -29.69
N VAL A 165 -0.92 23.89 -28.74
CA VAL A 165 -1.24 22.87 -27.73
C VAL A 165 -2.74 22.74 -27.55
N LEU A 166 -3.18 21.55 -27.11
CA LEU A 166 -4.58 21.26 -26.89
C LEU A 166 -4.84 21.00 -25.41
N ASP A 167 -5.93 21.55 -24.88
CA ASP A 167 -6.41 21.19 -23.55
C ASP A 167 -7.20 19.86 -23.58
N SER A 168 -7.48 19.29 -22.40
CA SER A 168 -8.24 18.04 -22.24
C SER A 168 -9.66 18.09 -22.82
N ARG A 169 -10.20 19.29 -23.11
CA ARG A 169 -11.51 19.52 -23.74
C ARG A 169 -11.41 19.67 -25.26
N GLY A 170 -10.20 19.63 -25.81
CA GLY A 170 -9.92 19.79 -27.25
C GLY A 170 -9.93 21.23 -27.73
N ASN A 171 -9.83 22.22 -26.83
CA ASN A 171 -9.62 23.61 -27.22
C ASN A 171 -8.16 23.83 -27.63
N LEU A 172 -7.97 24.60 -28.70
CA LEU A 172 -6.65 24.93 -29.24
C LEU A 172 -6.12 26.19 -28.57
N HIS A 173 -4.89 26.11 -28.09
CA HIS A 173 -4.12 27.24 -27.60
C HIS A 173 -2.95 27.46 -28.56
N LEU A 174 -2.93 28.64 -29.17
CA LEU A 174 -1.98 29.04 -30.19
C LEU A 174 -1.06 30.13 -29.63
N LEU A 175 0.25 29.91 -29.71
CA LEU A 175 1.24 30.94 -29.45
C LEU A 175 1.42 31.83 -30.70
N ASP A 176 0.87 33.04 -30.63
CA ASP A 176 1.06 34.12 -31.61
C ASP A 176 2.38 34.84 -31.24
N TYR A 177 3.49 34.33 -31.79
CA TYR A 177 4.84 34.75 -31.40
C TYR A 177 5.10 36.22 -31.72
N GLY A 178 4.66 36.69 -32.89
CA GLY A 178 4.85 38.06 -33.34
C GLY A 178 4.10 39.07 -32.47
N HIS A 179 2.88 38.76 -32.04
CA HIS A 179 2.13 39.61 -31.11
C HIS A 179 2.41 39.32 -29.63
N ARG A 180 3.23 38.32 -29.30
CA ARG A 180 3.60 37.92 -27.93
C ARG A 180 2.38 37.66 -27.05
N ARG A 181 1.49 36.79 -27.53
CA ARG A 181 0.25 36.41 -26.84
C ARG A 181 -0.14 34.98 -27.14
N VAL A 182 -1.02 34.42 -26.32
CA VAL A 182 -1.62 33.11 -26.55
C VAL A 182 -3.10 33.27 -26.85
N LEU A 183 -3.56 32.71 -27.96
CA LEU A 183 -4.95 32.75 -28.41
C LEU A 183 -5.62 31.41 -28.14
N LYS A 184 -6.80 31.44 -27.52
CA LYS A 184 -7.63 30.25 -27.27
C LYS A 184 -8.77 30.16 -28.28
N PHE A 185 -8.90 29.00 -28.91
CA PHE A 185 -9.98 28.64 -29.81
C PHE A 185 -10.70 27.41 -29.27
N ASN A 186 -12.02 27.33 -29.46
CA ASN A 186 -12.72 26.09 -29.15
C ASN A 186 -12.46 25.01 -30.23
N ARG A 187 -12.93 23.78 -30.00
CA ARG A 187 -12.81 22.67 -30.95
C ARG A 187 -13.39 22.91 -32.36
N PHE A 188 -14.21 23.95 -32.51
CA PHE A 188 -14.83 24.35 -33.78
C PHE A 188 -14.07 25.50 -34.46
N GLY A 189 -12.95 25.95 -33.90
CA GLY A 189 -12.15 27.04 -34.45
C GLY A 189 -12.69 28.44 -34.15
N MET A 190 -13.63 28.58 -33.21
CA MET A 190 -14.12 29.90 -32.79
C MET A 190 -13.16 30.53 -31.80
N PHE A 191 -12.81 31.80 -32.02
CA PHE A 191 -11.97 32.56 -31.09
C PHE A 191 -12.69 32.78 -29.76
N ARG A 192 -11.97 32.62 -28.64
CA ARG A 192 -12.53 32.74 -27.28
C ARG A 192 -11.81 33.75 -26.41
N GLN A 193 -10.48 33.80 -26.47
CA GLN A 193 -9.71 34.48 -25.44
C GLN A 193 -8.29 34.81 -25.88
N ILE A 194 -7.74 35.91 -25.36
CA ILE A 194 -6.32 36.26 -25.38
C ILE A 194 -5.74 36.11 -23.98
N THR A 195 -4.55 35.52 -23.87
CA THR A 195 -3.79 35.35 -22.63
C THR A 195 -2.36 35.87 -22.80
N GLY A 196 -1.82 36.50 -21.75
CA GLY A 196 -0.42 36.90 -21.71
C GLY A 196 -0.04 38.15 -22.52
N GLU A 197 -0.98 38.78 -23.24
CA GLU A 197 -0.73 40.03 -23.96
C GLU A 197 -0.25 41.14 -23.00
N GLY A 198 0.85 41.81 -23.34
CA GLY A 198 1.49 42.81 -22.49
C GLY A 198 2.29 42.24 -21.30
N ILE A 199 2.10 40.96 -20.98
CA ILE A 199 2.85 40.25 -19.93
C ILE A 199 4.02 39.46 -20.53
N LEU A 200 3.84 38.82 -21.69
CA LEU A 200 4.87 38.06 -22.37
C LEU A 200 5.84 38.98 -23.12
N THR A 201 7.14 38.71 -23.00
CA THR A 201 8.21 39.46 -23.67
C THR A 201 8.83 38.65 -24.79
N ARG A 202 9.22 37.40 -24.53
CA ARG A 202 9.75 36.47 -25.54
C ARG A 202 9.35 35.03 -25.24
N PRO A 203 8.10 34.64 -25.48
CA PRO A 203 7.64 33.28 -25.26
C PRO A 203 8.28 32.34 -26.29
N GLU A 204 9.04 31.33 -25.85
CA GLU A 204 9.66 30.34 -26.74
C GLU A 204 8.82 29.07 -26.89
N GLY A 205 7.87 28.81 -25.99
CA GLY A 205 6.96 27.66 -26.06
C GLY A 205 5.86 27.74 -25.02
N ILE A 206 4.82 26.95 -25.22
CA ILE A 206 3.67 26.83 -24.31
C ILE A 206 3.36 25.37 -23.99
N ALA A 207 2.82 25.12 -22.80
CA ALA A 207 2.34 23.82 -22.37
C ALA A 207 1.04 23.97 -21.56
N ILE A 208 0.21 22.93 -21.54
CA ILE A 208 -1.04 22.92 -20.76
C ILE A 208 -1.09 21.66 -19.90
N ASP A 209 -1.44 21.83 -18.62
CA ASP A 209 -1.68 20.70 -17.72
C ASP A 209 -3.12 20.16 -17.83
N ARG A 210 -3.40 19.07 -17.11
CA ARG A 210 -4.71 18.40 -17.14
C ARG A 210 -5.86 19.28 -16.66
N ASP A 211 -5.56 20.27 -15.81
CA ASP A 211 -6.51 21.22 -15.23
C ASP A 211 -6.70 22.47 -16.11
N ALA A 212 -6.11 22.49 -17.31
CA ALA A 212 -6.15 23.57 -18.28
C ALA A 212 -5.42 24.85 -17.85
N TYR A 213 -4.47 24.76 -16.91
CA TYR A 213 -3.52 25.86 -16.69
C TYR A 213 -2.53 25.91 -17.84
N LEU A 214 -2.25 27.13 -18.30
CA LEU A 214 -1.31 27.41 -19.38
C LEU A 214 0.04 27.82 -18.78
N TYR A 215 1.10 27.16 -19.19
CA TYR A 215 2.48 27.47 -18.84
C TYR A 215 3.15 28.06 -20.08
N ALA A 216 3.67 29.28 -19.96
CA ALA A 216 4.40 29.96 -21.04
C ALA A 216 5.86 30.16 -20.62
N LEU A 217 6.79 29.62 -21.39
CA LEU A 217 8.22 29.77 -21.14
C LEU A 217 8.72 31.08 -21.76
N ASP A 218 9.01 32.08 -20.94
CA ASP A 218 9.52 33.37 -21.40
C ASP A 218 11.04 33.42 -21.31
N ALA A 219 11.71 33.36 -22.46
CA ALA A 219 13.17 33.32 -22.53
C ALA A 219 13.85 34.65 -22.24
N ARG A 220 13.15 35.78 -22.37
CA ARG A 220 13.72 37.08 -22.01
C ARG A 220 13.64 37.30 -20.50
N LYS A 221 12.55 36.87 -19.87
CA LYS A 221 12.37 36.93 -18.41
C LYS A 221 13.09 35.80 -17.69
N ARG A 222 13.43 34.71 -18.40
CA ARG A 222 14.02 33.49 -17.83
C ARG A 222 13.15 32.90 -16.72
N GLN A 223 11.85 32.78 -17.00
CA GLN A 223 10.85 32.23 -16.08
C GLN A 223 9.76 31.51 -16.85
N VAL A 224 9.04 30.62 -16.17
CA VAL A 224 7.78 30.06 -16.63
C VAL A 224 6.63 30.87 -16.02
N LEU A 225 5.72 31.33 -16.85
CA LEU A 225 4.53 32.06 -16.41
C LEU A 225 3.33 31.14 -16.47
N LYS A 226 2.70 30.90 -15.31
CA LYS A 226 1.52 30.05 -15.18
C LYS A 226 0.26 30.92 -15.18
N PHE A 227 -0.68 30.60 -16.07
CA PHE A 227 -1.96 31.24 -16.21
C PHE A 227 -3.08 30.26 -15.92
N ASP A 228 -4.16 30.72 -15.30
CA ASP A 228 -5.36 29.93 -15.09
C ASP A 228 -6.16 29.71 -16.40
N PRO A 229 -7.19 28.85 -16.40
CA PRO A 229 -8.04 28.63 -17.57
C PRO A 229 -8.79 29.88 -18.07
N HIS A 230 -8.86 30.95 -17.26
CA HIS A 230 -9.45 32.26 -17.55
C HIS A 230 -8.41 33.29 -18.03
N GLY A 231 -7.14 32.88 -18.18
CA GLY A 231 -6.03 33.70 -18.68
C GLY A 231 -5.42 34.66 -17.68
N GLN A 232 -5.74 34.54 -16.40
CA GLN A 232 -5.12 35.34 -15.35
C GLN A 232 -3.78 34.73 -14.95
N LEU A 233 -2.77 35.57 -14.74
CA LEU A 233 -1.47 35.13 -14.26
C LEU A 233 -1.58 34.72 -12.79
N VAL A 234 -1.32 33.45 -12.49
CA VAL A 234 -1.41 32.90 -11.12
C VAL A 234 -0.05 32.67 -10.47
N ALA A 235 1.00 32.41 -11.26
CA ALA A 235 2.34 32.21 -10.72
C ALA A 235 3.44 32.57 -11.71
N ARG A 236 4.61 32.92 -11.17
CA ARG A 236 5.88 33.02 -11.88
C ARG A 236 6.78 31.94 -11.29
N LEU A 237 7.13 30.95 -12.10
CA LEU A 237 7.81 29.73 -11.69
C LEU A 237 9.22 29.71 -12.26
N GLY A 238 10.17 29.24 -11.45
CA GLY A 238 11.59 29.20 -11.79
C GLY A 238 12.24 30.57 -11.69
N ASP A 239 13.27 30.69 -10.84
CA ASP A 239 14.33 31.68 -11.03
C ASP A 239 15.51 30.96 -11.67
N PHE A 240 15.66 31.10 -12.98
CA PHE A 240 16.73 30.42 -13.70
C PHE A 240 18.11 31.06 -13.47
N SER A 241 18.24 32.09 -12.62
CA SER A 241 19.52 32.70 -12.24
C SER A 241 20.55 31.65 -11.82
N GLN A 242 20.10 30.59 -11.15
CA GLN A 242 20.86 29.46 -10.59
C GLN A 242 21.53 28.58 -11.67
N ILE A 243 20.97 28.54 -12.89
CA ILE A 243 21.43 27.69 -14.00
C ILE A 243 22.61 28.36 -14.77
N GLY A 244 22.96 29.60 -14.40
CA GLY A 244 24.05 30.38 -14.99
C GLY A 244 23.58 31.44 -15.98
N THR A 245 24.40 32.47 -16.22
CA THR A 245 24.02 33.67 -16.99
C THR A 245 23.88 33.43 -18.50
N ALA A 246 24.58 32.42 -19.02
CA ALA A 246 24.52 32.01 -20.43
C ALA A 246 23.25 31.21 -20.77
N PHE A 247 22.50 30.74 -19.76
CA PHE A 247 21.28 29.93 -19.93
C PHE A 247 20.22 30.66 -20.77
N ARG A 248 19.68 29.97 -21.78
CA ARG A 248 18.51 30.42 -22.54
C ARG A 248 17.51 29.27 -22.60
N PRO A 249 16.32 29.41 -22.00
CA PRO A 249 15.34 28.33 -22.04
C PRO A 249 14.72 28.20 -23.44
N SER A 250 14.42 26.97 -23.84
CA SER A 250 13.74 26.68 -25.10
C SER A 250 12.93 25.38 -25.00
N GLY A 251 11.73 25.35 -25.57
CA GLY A 251 10.82 24.21 -25.46
C GLY A 251 10.31 24.02 -24.03
N ILE A 252 9.04 23.65 -23.87
CA ILE A 252 8.44 23.36 -22.57
C ILE A 252 7.44 22.22 -22.69
N ALA A 253 7.42 21.34 -21.70
CA ALA A 253 6.40 20.33 -21.52
C ALA A 253 6.04 20.23 -20.03
N VAL A 254 4.80 19.85 -19.75
CA VAL A 254 4.32 19.62 -18.37
C VAL A 254 3.73 18.22 -18.31
N ASP A 255 4.15 17.45 -17.31
CA ASP A 255 3.68 16.08 -17.13
C ASP A 255 2.32 16.01 -16.39
N ALA A 256 1.86 14.79 -16.16
CA ALA A 256 0.62 14.50 -15.47
C ALA A 256 0.61 14.90 -13.98
N GLN A 257 1.80 15.05 -13.37
CA GLN A 257 2.02 15.39 -11.97
C GLN A 257 2.30 16.89 -11.78
N GLY A 258 2.41 17.65 -12.87
CA GLY A 258 2.72 19.07 -12.87
C GLY A 258 4.22 19.39 -12.84
N LEU A 259 5.10 18.40 -13.05
CA LEU A 259 6.52 18.65 -13.26
C LEU A 259 6.70 19.36 -14.60
N ILE A 260 7.56 20.36 -14.61
CA ILE A 260 7.81 21.21 -15.78
C ILE A 260 9.18 20.86 -16.33
N TYR A 261 9.20 20.45 -17.60
CA TYR A 261 10.40 20.13 -18.35
C TYR A 261 10.65 21.24 -19.36
N PHE A 262 11.88 21.71 -19.44
CA PHE A 262 12.25 22.75 -20.39
C PHE A 262 13.67 22.52 -20.89
N GLY A 263 13.90 22.78 -22.17
CA GLY A 263 15.20 22.60 -22.79
C GLY A 263 16.08 23.84 -22.67
N GLU A 264 17.31 23.67 -23.13
CA GLU A 264 18.29 24.73 -23.23
C GLU A 264 18.67 25.06 -24.69
N ARG A 265 18.99 26.34 -24.92
CA ARG A 265 19.64 26.84 -26.13
C ARG A 265 20.95 27.54 -25.80
N ARG A 266 22.09 26.87 -25.97
CA ARG A 266 23.42 27.48 -26.03
C ARG A 266 24.16 26.99 -27.28
N PRO A 267 25.12 27.76 -27.82
CA PRO A 267 26.13 27.22 -28.72
C PRO A 267 27.05 26.28 -27.94
N GLY A 268 27.16 25.00 -28.35
CA GLY A 268 28.01 23.98 -27.73
C GLY A 268 27.29 22.65 -27.51
N ASP A 269 28.05 21.58 -27.22
CA ASP A 269 27.60 20.19 -27.32
C ASP A 269 27.03 19.55 -26.03
N ASP A 270 26.70 20.34 -25.00
CA ASP A 270 26.26 19.84 -23.68
C ASP A 270 24.89 20.38 -23.24
N LEU A 271 23.91 20.45 -24.15
CA LEU A 271 22.59 20.97 -23.82
C LEU A 271 21.78 19.97 -23.00
N LYS A 272 21.07 20.48 -22.00
CA LYS A 272 20.31 19.66 -21.05
C LYS A 272 18.82 20.01 -21.07
N ILE A 273 18.00 19.03 -20.69
CA ILE A 273 16.61 19.26 -20.31
C ILE A 273 16.57 19.43 -18.80
N HIS A 274 16.01 20.55 -18.36
CA HIS A 274 15.90 20.95 -16.97
C HIS A 274 14.50 20.64 -16.44
N LEU A 275 14.41 20.40 -15.13
CA LEU A 275 13.16 20.08 -14.45
C LEU A 275 12.86 21.09 -13.35
N LEU A 276 11.60 21.51 -13.27
CA LEU A 276 11.03 22.17 -12.10
C LEU A 276 9.93 21.31 -11.49
N ASP A 277 9.78 21.42 -10.18
CA ASP A 277 8.57 20.97 -9.51
C ASP A 277 7.37 21.92 -9.77
N PRO A 278 6.13 21.54 -9.41
CA PRO A 278 4.95 22.37 -9.64
C PRO A 278 4.98 23.71 -8.89
N SER A 279 5.83 23.85 -7.87
CA SER A 279 6.04 25.10 -7.13
C SER A 279 7.04 26.04 -7.81
N GLY A 280 7.74 25.55 -8.84
CA GLY A 280 8.75 26.30 -9.58
C GLY A 280 10.16 26.17 -9.04
N ARG A 281 10.41 25.21 -8.13
CA ARG A 281 11.75 24.91 -7.62
C ARG A 281 12.50 24.01 -8.60
N TYR A 282 13.78 24.31 -8.82
CA TYR A 282 14.65 23.54 -9.70
C TYR A 282 14.99 22.17 -9.10
N LEU A 283 14.82 21.11 -9.88
CA LEU A 283 15.06 19.72 -9.44
C LEU A 283 16.33 19.09 -10.03
N GLY A 284 16.90 19.69 -11.06
CA GLY A 284 18.05 19.17 -11.78
C GLY A 284 17.89 19.24 -13.30
N SER A 285 18.77 18.52 -13.99
CA SER A 285 18.80 18.44 -15.45
C SER A 285 19.32 17.11 -15.95
N PHE A 286 18.93 16.69 -17.15
CA PHE A 286 19.37 15.45 -17.78
C PHE A 286 19.41 15.53 -19.30
N GLY A 287 20.04 14.52 -19.90
CA GLY A 287 20.30 14.46 -21.33
C GLY A 287 21.50 15.33 -21.72
N GLU A 288 22.23 14.87 -22.72
CA GLU A 288 23.29 15.60 -23.40
C GLU A 288 22.91 15.65 -24.87
N TYR A 289 22.55 16.85 -25.33
CA TYR A 289 22.16 17.08 -26.72
C TYR A 289 23.15 18.07 -27.34
N SER A 290 23.54 17.81 -28.58
CA SER A 290 24.47 18.65 -29.32
C SER A 290 23.84 19.95 -29.84
N GLU A 291 22.51 20.02 -29.90
CA GLU A 291 21.79 21.13 -30.53
C GLU A 291 20.51 21.56 -29.79
N ARG A 292 20.06 22.78 -30.10
CA ARG A 292 18.92 23.45 -29.47
C ARG A 292 17.71 22.52 -29.37
N CYS A 293 17.12 22.43 -28.18
CA CYS A 293 15.81 21.82 -28.03
C CYS A 293 14.67 22.76 -28.46
N GLN A 294 14.05 22.45 -29.60
CA GLN A 294 12.99 23.25 -30.21
C GLN A 294 11.65 23.03 -29.51
N GLN A 295 11.29 21.77 -29.26
CA GLN A 295 9.98 21.39 -28.75
C GLN A 295 10.08 20.13 -27.88
N LEU A 296 9.24 20.08 -26.84
CA LEU A 296 9.10 18.97 -25.89
C LEU A 296 7.63 18.60 -25.80
N LEU A 297 7.26 17.32 -25.86
CA LEU A 297 5.87 16.86 -25.76
C LEU A 297 5.76 15.53 -25.02
N PHE A 298 4.75 15.39 -24.17
CA PHE A 298 4.41 14.10 -23.57
C PHE A 298 3.36 13.35 -24.39
N ASP A 299 3.49 12.03 -24.48
CA ASP A 299 2.39 11.17 -24.90
C ASP A 299 1.43 10.86 -23.73
N HIS A 300 0.32 10.17 -24.02
CA HIS A 300 -0.65 9.78 -23.00
C HIS A 300 -0.12 8.71 -22.03
N ALA A 301 0.97 8.01 -22.39
CA ALA A 301 1.62 7.02 -21.55
C ALA A 301 2.67 7.63 -20.60
N GLY A 302 3.00 8.91 -20.77
CA GLY A 302 4.00 9.63 -19.96
C GLY A 302 5.41 9.60 -20.54
N ASN A 303 5.59 9.19 -21.80
CA ASN A 303 6.87 9.29 -22.49
C ASN A 303 7.09 10.71 -22.99
N LEU A 304 8.30 11.23 -22.79
CA LEU A 304 8.70 12.55 -23.26
C LEU A 304 9.34 12.42 -24.64
N TYR A 305 8.87 13.19 -25.59
CA TYR A 305 9.47 13.33 -26.91
C TYR A 305 10.15 14.70 -26.96
N ALA A 306 11.40 14.73 -27.44
CA ALA A 306 12.20 15.93 -27.52
C ALA A 306 12.76 16.10 -28.93
N ALA A 307 12.57 17.29 -29.49
CA ALA A 307 13.20 17.69 -30.74
C ALA A 307 14.40 18.57 -30.42
N CYS A 308 15.57 17.96 -30.23
CA CYS A 308 16.80 18.70 -29.97
C CYS A 308 17.78 18.47 -31.14
N GLY A 309 17.74 19.37 -32.12
CA GLY A 309 18.49 19.24 -33.38
C GLY A 309 17.81 19.86 -34.60
N THR A 310 18.60 20.27 -35.58
CA THR A 310 18.19 20.70 -36.92
C THR A 310 18.38 19.60 -37.96
N GLU A 311 19.44 18.80 -37.83
CA GLU A 311 19.73 17.63 -38.67
C GLU A 311 19.39 16.30 -37.98
N SER A 312 19.24 16.32 -36.66
CA SER A 312 18.95 15.15 -35.82
C SER A 312 17.46 15.12 -35.45
N GLY A 313 16.78 14.02 -35.75
CA GLY A 313 15.34 13.89 -35.64
C GLY A 313 14.77 13.87 -34.22
N VAL A 314 13.52 13.42 -34.07
CA VAL A 314 12.82 13.45 -32.78
C VAL A 314 13.38 12.36 -31.86
N ALA A 315 13.85 12.75 -30.66
CA ALA A 315 14.32 11.82 -29.65
C ALA A 315 13.16 11.37 -28.74
N LEU A 316 13.03 10.06 -28.54
CA LEU A 316 12.14 9.49 -27.52
C LEU A 316 12.90 9.35 -26.20
N ILE A 317 12.44 10.03 -25.16
CA ILE A 317 12.93 9.94 -23.79
C ILE A 317 11.89 9.15 -23.00
N ASN A 318 12.23 7.91 -22.66
CA ASN A 318 11.34 7.09 -21.86
C ASN A 318 11.44 7.48 -20.39
N GLY A 319 10.35 8.01 -19.85
CA GLY A 319 10.22 8.33 -18.42
C GLY A 319 10.17 7.10 -17.50
N SER A 320 10.21 5.87 -18.05
CA SER A 320 10.09 4.63 -17.29
C SER A 320 11.25 3.65 -17.44
N GLY A 321 12.32 3.98 -18.18
CA GLY A 321 13.32 2.97 -18.59
C GLY A 321 14.78 3.24 -18.23
N GLN A 322 15.16 4.49 -18.00
CA GLN A 322 16.56 4.86 -17.74
C GLN A 322 16.61 5.96 -16.69
N PHE A 323 17.59 5.93 -15.79
CA PHE A 323 17.73 6.80 -14.62
C PHE A 323 18.77 7.92 -14.84
N LEU A 324 18.69 9.00 -14.07
CA LEU A 324 19.73 10.02 -14.00
C LEU A 324 21.03 9.35 -13.57
N ALA A 325 22.17 9.79 -14.10
CA ALA A 325 23.47 9.25 -13.72
C ALA A 325 23.88 9.64 -12.30
N HIS A 326 23.35 10.74 -11.79
CA HIS A 326 23.66 11.27 -10.46
C HIS A 326 22.46 11.97 -9.83
N GLY A 327 22.35 11.87 -8.51
CA GLY A 327 21.34 12.57 -7.72
C GLY A 327 21.80 12.65 -6.27
N VAL A 328 21.39 13.71 -5.59
CA VAL A 328 21.81 14.00 -4.21
C VAL A 328 20.58 14.16 -3.33
N TYR A 329 20.58 13.48 -2.19
CA TYR A 329 19.57 13.64 -1.15
C TYR A 329 20.20 14.16 0.14
N TYR A 330 19.53 15.10 0.79
CA TYR A 330 19.89 15.68 2.07
C TYR A 330 18.77 15.41 3.07
N SER A 331 19.08 14.80 4.20
CA SER A 331 18.08 14.53 5.24
C SER A 331 17.73 15.80 6.02
N GLU A 332 16.57 15.78 6.69
CA GLU A 332 16.35 16.67 7.82
C GLU A 332 17.31 16.32 8.98
N ARG A 333 17.37 17.18 10.00
CA ARG A 333 18.19 16.98 11.18
C ARG A 333 17.69 15.79 12.02
N PHE A 334 18.62 14.97 12.46
CA PHE A 334 18.41 14.01 13.54
C PHE A 334 18.82 14.66 14.86
N ASP A 335 18.00 14.51 15.91
CA ASP A 335 18.23 15.12 17.22
C ASP A 335 18.37 14.02 18.28
N SER A 336 19.55 13.95 18.91
CA SER A 336 19.82 13.03 20.01
C SER A 336 19.31 13.53 21.37
N ALA A 337 18.80 14.76 21.44
CA ALA A 337 18.37 15.51 22.62
C ALA A 337 19.48 15.91 23.62
N GLU A 338 20.70 15.42 23.46
CA GLU A 338 21.82 15.65 24.39
C GLU A 338 23.00 16.35 23.67
N ALA A 339 23.55 17.40 24.29
CA ALA A 339 24.71 18.10 23.76
C ALA A 339 25.98 17.26 23.86
N GLY A 340 26.85 17.35 22.87
CA GLY A 340 28.11 16.61 22.81
C GLY A 340 27.94 15.10 22.61
N MET A 341 26.77 14.65 22.15
CA MET A 341 26.48 13.24 21.87
C MET A 341 27.45 12.65 20.85
N GLU A 342 27.99 11.48 21.13
CA GLU A 342 28.81 10.74 20.16
C GLU A 342 27.93 9.79 19.36
N TRP A 343 27.81 10.05 18.07
CA TRP A 343 27.15 9.16 17.13
C TRP A 343 28.05 7.96 16.84
N HIS A 344 27.46 6.77 16.79
CA HIS A 344 28.20 5.52 16.70
C HIS A 344 28.42 5.10 15.24
N ARG A 345 27.33 4.71 14.56
CA ARG A 345 27.37 4.11 13.23
C ARG A 345 26.11 4.42 12.44
N ILE A 346 26.21 4.27 11.13
CA ILE A 346 25.10 4.33 10.19
C ILE A 346 24.99 3.00 9.46
N THR A 347 23.78 2.46 9.36
CA THR A 347 23.47 1.32 8.50
C THR A 347 22.42 1.68 7.45
N LEU A 348 22.62 1.23 6.22
CA LEU A 348 21.74 1.47 5.09
C LEU A 348 21.02 0.18 4.71
N GLY A 349 19.70 0.25 4.59
CA GLY A 349 18.91 -0.71 3.83
C GLY A 349 18.85 -0.19 2.40
N ALA A 350 19.81 -0.58 1.57
CA ALA A 350 19.88 -0.17 0.18
C ALA A 350 20.00 -1.37 -0.76
N THR A 351 19.33 -1.26 -1.91
CA THR A 351 19.46 -2.21 -3.02
C THR A 351 20.36 -1.59 -4.07
N LEU A 352 21.54 -2.16 -4.23
CA LEU A 352 22.52 -1.79 -5.25
C LEU A 352 22.43 -2.80 -6.40
N GLN A 353 22.20 -2.29 -7.60
CA GLN A 353 22.30 -3.06 -8.85
C GLN A 353 23.73 -2.96 -9.40
N GLU A 354 24.10 -3.79 -10.38
CA GLU A 354 25.41 -3.70 -11.01
C GLU A 354 25.64 -2.28 -11.56
N LYS A 355 26.88 -1.77 -11.41
CA LYS A 355 27.29 -0.42 -11.87
C LYS A 355 26.54 0.75 -11.23
N THR A 356 25.92 0.54 -10.06
CA THR A 356 25.37 1.63 -9.22
C THR A 356 26.23 1.85 -7.99
N GLN A 357 26.28 3.08 -7.50
CA GLN A 357 27.08 3.50 -6.34
C GLN A 357 26.28 4.42 -5.44
N ILE A 358 26.49 4.29 -4.13
CA ILE A 358 25.98 5.22 -3.13
C ILE A 358 27.16 5.70 -2.30
N GLU A 359 27.26 7.01 -2.12
CA GLU A 359 28.13 7.61 -1.12
C GLU A 359 27.27 8.29 -0.06
N ALA A 360 27.53 7.99 1.21
CA ALA A 360 26.87 8.66 2.32
C ALA A 360 27.86 9.54 3.06
N PHE A 361 27.42 10.75 3.37
CA PHE A 361 28.15 11.75 4.12
C PHE A 361 27.32 12.20 5.31
N PHE A 362 28.01 12.73 6.31
CA PHE A 362 27.38 13.22 7.53
C PHE A 362 27.99 14.55 7.97
N TYR A 363 27.19 15.32 8.68
CA TYR A 363 27.59 16.54 9.37
C TYR A 363 26.99 16.54 10.78
N VAL A 364 27.76 16.98 11.78
CA VAL A 364 27.36 16.96 13.19
C VAL A 364 27.63 18.32 13.82
N SER A 365 26.69 18.80 14.64
CA SER A 365 26.81 20.06 15.37
C SER A 365 25.98 20.04 16.65
N ASP A 366 26.42 20.77 17.68
CA ASP A 366 25.61 21.07 18.87
C ASP A 366 24.66 22.27 18.67
N SER A 367 24.96 23.11 17.67
CA SER A 367 24.18 24.30 17.33
C SER A 367 23.35 24.06 16.08
N LEU A 368 22.18 24.71 16.02
CA LEU A 368 21.40 24.84 14.79
C LEU A 368 21.89 26.00 13.91
N GLN A 369 23.00 26.64 14.27
CA GLN A 369 23.64 27.73 13.53
C GLN A 369 25.09 27.37 13.20
N THR A 370 25.59 27.88 12.07
CA THR A 370 27.00 27.80 11.68
C THR A 370 27.87 28.69 12.58
N GLY A 371 29.19 28.57 12.47
CA GLY A 371 30.14 29.46 13.16
C GLY A 371 30.02 30.94 12.78
N GLU A 372 29.24 31.28 11.74
CA GLU A 372 28.96 32.63 11.28
C GLU A 372 27.60 33.17 11.76
N GLY A 373 26.85 32.40 12.56
CA GLY A 373 25.55 32.81 13.11
C GLY A 373 24.36 32.62 12.17
N GLU A 374 24.57 32.05 10.97
CA GLU A 374 23.48 31.69 10.06
C GLU A 374 22.84 30.36 10.47
N PRO A 375 21.50 30.23 10.40
CA PRO A 375 20.83 28.97 10.70
C PRO A 375 21.21 27.90 9.68
N ILE A 376 21.58 26.71 10.18
CA ILE A 376 21.86 25.51 9.39
C ILE A 376 20.54 25.05 8.77
N THR A 377 20.28 25.58 7.58
CA THR A 377 19.09 25.33 6.77
C THR A 377 19.51 24.64 5.46
N GLY A 378 18.69 24.72 4.40
CA GLY A 378 19.05 24.24 3.06
C GLY A 378 20.38 24.76 2.50
N GLN A 379 21.05 25.74 3.13
CA GLN A 379 22.43 26.15 2.78
C GLN A 379 23.52 25.08 3.02
N LEU A 380 23.26 24.00 3.79
CA LEU A 380 24.15 22.82 3.87
C LEU A 380 24.42 22.19 2.48
N ILE A 381 23.55 22.47 1.51
CA ILE A 381 23.60 21.97 0.14
C ILE A 381 24.82 22.53 -0.62
N GLU A 382 25.23 23.78 -0.37
CA GLU A 382 26.24 24.48 -1.19
C GLU A 382 27.69 24.32 -0.70
N ALA A 383 27.91 23.97 0.58
CA ALA A 383 29.24 23.89 1.17
C ALA A 383 29.75 22.44 1.32
N ASN A 384 30.26 21.86 0.23
CA ASN A 384 30.83 20.49 0.21
C ASN A 384 31.92 20.24 1.28
N GLN A 385 32.59 21.29 1.77
CA GLN A 385 33.66 21.22 2.78
C GLN A 385 33.20 20.75 4.17
N TRP A 386 31.92 20.81 4.50
CA TRP A 386 31.41 20.41 5.82
C TRP A 386 31.12 18.91 5.94
N TRP A 387 31.01 18.21 4.83
CA TRP A 387 30.55 16.83 4.76
C TRP A 387 31.70 15.85 4.98
N LYS A 388 31.60 15.03 6.02
CA LYS A 388 32.53 13.90 6.23
C LYS A 388 31.95 12.65 5.58
N LYS A 389 32.76 11.89 4.84
CA LYS A 389 32.33 10.63 4.23
C LYS A 389 32.09 9.59 5.33
N ALA A 390 30.86 9.08 5.41
CA ALA A 390 30.50 7.94 6.26
C ALA A 390 30.73 6.62 5.52
N LEU A 391 30.31 6.56 4.26
CA LEU A 391 30.22 5.34 3.46
C LEU A 391 30.50 5.61 1.98
N GLY A 392 31.15 4.65 1.32
CA GLY A 392 31.18 4.51 -0.15
C GLY A 392 30.71 3.11 -0.55
N THR A 393 30.55 2.84 -1.84
CA THR A 393 30.01 1.56 -2.34
C THR A 393 30.78 0.36 -1.79
N PRO A 394 30.12 -0.63 -1.18
CA PRO A 394 30.78 -1.86 -0.74
C PRO A 394 31.24 -2.66 -1.96
N GLN A 395 32.52 -3.04 -1.99
CA GLN A 395 33.00 -4.03 -2.96
C GLN A 395 32.41 -5.40 -2.57
N ASN A 396 31.48 -5.89 -3.40
CA ASN A 396 30.82 -7.20 -3.35
C ASN A 396 29.73 -7.41 -2.27
N GLY A 397 28.49 -7.56 -2.75
CA GLY A 397 27.52 -8.57 -2.30
C GLY A 397 27.07 -8.57 -0.83
N ARG A 398 25.84 -8.11 -0.62
CA ARG A 398 24.89 -8.39 0.50
C ARG A 398 24.90 -7.56 1.78
N HIS A 399 25.79 -6.58 1.96
CA HIS A 399 25.57 -5.53 2.97
C HIS A 399 25.85 -4.17 2.36
N ALA A 400 24.84 -3.56 1.74
CA ALA A 400 24.95 -2.18 1.28
C ALA A 400 24.99 -1.24 2.49
N GLY A 401 26.19 -0.92 2.99
CA GLY A 401 26.44 0.29 3.79
C GLY A 401 26.31 0.13 5.30
N ASP A 402 27.32 -0.43 5.95
CA ASP A 402 27.57 -0.27 7.38
C ASP A 402 28.86 0.54 7.59
N GLY A 403 28.73 1.70 8.23
CA GLY A 403 29.80 2.69 8.34
C GLY A 403 29.92 3.25 9.74
N LEU A 404 31.14 3.20 10.29
CA LEU A 404 31.48 3.82 11.57
C LEU A 404 31.57 5.35 11.41
N LEU A 405 30.89 6.10 12.27
CA LEU A 405 30.90 7.56 12.24
C LEU A 405 32.07 8.10 13.07
N LEU A 406 33.23 8.28 12.43
CA LEU A 406 34.45 8.74 13.11
C LEU A 406 34.35 10.22 13.52
N LYS A 407 34.64 10.50 14.79
CA LYS A 407 34.68 11.87 15.36
C LYS A 407 33.37 12.64 15.09
N ALA A 408 32.24 11.95 15.23
CA ALA A 408 30.89 12.45 15.01
C ALA A 408 30.26 12.90 16.35
N ARG A 409 30.73 14.02 16.88
CA ARG A 409 30.30 14.52 18.20
C ARG A 409 29.44 15.78 18.08
N GLY A 410 28.24 15.73 18.63
CA GLY A 410 27.28 16.83 18.73
C GLY A 410 25.83 16.37 18.74
N ARG A 411 24.93 17.22 19.25
CA ARG A 411 23.51 16.91 19.44
C ARG A 411 22.77 16.54 18.15
N TYR A 412 23.04 17.29 17.09
CA TYR A 412 22.33 17.17 15.81
C TYR A 412 23.21 16.52 14.75
N LEU A 413 22.61 15.69 13.90
CA LEU A 413 23.26 15.05 12.76
C LEU A 413 22.44 15.23 11.49
N TRP A 414 23.11 15.53 10.38
CA TRP A 414 22.53 15.58 9.03
C TRP A 414 23.20 14.55 8.13
N LEU A 415 22.44 14.02 7.18
CA LEU A 415 22.94 13.08 6.18
C LEU A 415 22.85 13.66 4.77
N LYS A 416 23.85 13.37 3.95
CA LYS A 416 23.86 13.59 2.51
C LYS A 416 24.14 12.27 1.83
N PHE A 417 23.34 11.92 0.83
CA PHE A 417 23.50 10.73 0.01
C PHE A 417 23.71 11.17 -1.43
N GLU A 418 24.82 10.74 -2.03
CA GLU A 418 25.06 10.86 -3.46
C GLU A 418 24.81 9.50 -4.10
N LEU A 419 23.86 9.46 -5.02
CA LEU A 419 23.43 8.28 -5.75
C LEU A 419 24.03 8.37 -7.15
N PHE A 420 24.68 7.30 -7.59
CA PHE A 420 25.28 7.20 -8.91
C PHE A 420 24.70 5.97 -9.63
N GLY A 421 24.34 6.16 -10.89
CA GLY A 421 23.79 5.11 -11.75
C GLY A 421 24.45 5.13 -13.14
N ASP A 422 24.28 4.04 -13.88
CA ASP A 422 24.81 3.87 -15.23
C ASP A 422 23.81 4.28 -16.33
N GLY A 423 22.71 4.92 -15.93
CA GLY A 423 21.61 5.27 -16.82
C GLY A 423 20.58 4.17 -16.99
N ALA A 424 20.91 2.88 -16.82
CA ALA A 424 19.93 1.79 -16.91
C ALA A 424 19.40 1.36 -15.53
N HIS A 425 20.28 1.43 -14.53
CA HIS A 425 20.04 0.96 -13.18
C HIS A 425 20.09 2.13 -12.19
N THR A 426 19.35 2.00 -11.09
CA THR A 426 19.37 2.99 -10.02
C THR A 426 19.66 2.33 -8.67
N PRO A 427 20.53 2.92 -7.85
CA PRO A 427 20.61 2.54 -6.45
C PRO A 427 19.34 2.99 -5.73
N VAL A 428 18.80 2.13 -4.87
CA VAL A 428 17.63 2.43 -4.06
C VAL A 428 18.02 2.42 -2.59
N VAL A 429 17.76 3.51 -1.86
CA VAL A 429 17.90 3.55 -0.40
C VAL A 429 16.51 3.52 0.21
N GLU A 430 16.18 2.44 0.92
CA GLU A 430 14.86 2.22 1.52
C GLU A 430 14.84 2.65 2.99
N GLN A 431 15.94 2.36 3.70
CA GLN A 431 16.05 2.58 5.13
C GLN A 431 17.43 3.12 5.51
N VAL A 432 17.46 4.00 6.50
CA VAL A 432 18.69 4.38 7.23
C VAL A 432 18.47 4.15 8.72
N ARG A 433 19.45 3.57 9.40
CA ARG A 433 19.49 3.51 10.87
C ARG A 433 20.74 4.22 11.38
N LEU A 434 20.56 5.08 12.36
CA LEU A 434 21.62 5.82 13.03
C LEU A 434 21.68 5.40 14.49
N PHE A 435 22.84 4.96 14.95
CA PHE A 435 23.02 4.45 16.31
C PHE A 435 23.73 5.47 17.20
N PHE A 436 23.27 5.57 18.45
CA PHE A 436 23.83 6.44 19.49
C PHE A 436 23.35 5.95 20.88
N PRO A 437 24.06 6.25 21.98
CA PRO A 437 25.41 6.82 22.04
C PRO A 437 26.47 5.84 21.50
N ARG A 438 27.69 6.32 21.28
CA ARG A 438 28.83 5.50 20.87
C ARG A 438 29.19 4.47 21.94
N LEU A 439 28.93 3.20 21.64
CA LEU A 439 29.30 2.05 22.46
C LEU A 439 30.26 1.15 21.68
N SER A 440 31.56 1.26 21.97
CA SER A 440 32.57 0.38 21.38
C SER A 440 32.80 -0.85 22.25
N TYR A 441 33.09 -2.00 21.63
CA TYR A 441 33.57 -3.21 22.27
C TYR A 441 34.89 -3.01 23.01
N LEU A 442 35.59 -1.90 22.79
CA LEU A 442 36.72 -1.49 23.61
C LEU A 442 36.39 -1.51 25.11
N ARG A 443 35.12 -1.24 25.48
CA ARG A 443 34.64 -1.31 26.88
C ARG A 443 34.84 -2.68 27.54
N TYR A 444 34.89 -3.75 26.75
CA TYR A 444 35.11 -5.11 27.24
C TYR A 444 36.59 -5.46 27.39
N LEU A 445 37.50 -4.63 26.86
CA LEU A 445 38.94 -4.82 27.02
C LEU A 445 39.44 -4.15 28.31
N PRO A 446 40.50 -4.70 28.93
CA PRO A 446 41.14 -4.09 30.10
C PRO A 446 41.53 -2.62 29.89
N ALA A 447 41.48 -1.82 30.96
CA ALA A 447 41.74 -0.36 30.94
C ALA A 447 43.07 0.02 30.27
N THR A 448 44.11 -0.82 30.39
CA THR A 448 45.43 -0.61 29.77
C THR A 448 45.35 -0.45 28.23
N TYR A 449 44.35 -1.04 27.58
CA TYR A 449 44.11 -0.88 26.14
C TYR A 449 43.32 0.37 25.77
N GLN A 450 42.81 1.12 26.76
CA GLN A 450 41.99 2.32 26.60
C GLN A 450 42.76 3.61 26.92
N GLU A 451 43.91 3.51 27.58
CA GLU A 451 44.69 4.64 28.10
C GLU A 451 45.45 5.40 27.00
N GLU A 452 46.05 4.68 26.04
CA GLU A 452 46.83 5.30 24.97
C GLU A 452 45.93 5.75 23.82
N GLU A 453 45.85 7.06 23.55
CA GLU A 453 44.93 7.66 22.57
C GLU A 453 45.12 7.11 21.14
N THR A 454 46.36 6.90 20.72
CA THR A 454 46.73 6.30 19.42
C THR A 454 46.35 4.83 19.31
N GLY A 455 46.64 4.05 20.35
CA GLY A 455 46.26 2.64 20.43
C GLY A 455 44.74 2.46 20.50
N ARG A 456 44.06 3.37 21.20
CA ARG A 456 42.60 3.41 21.35
C ARG A 456 41.90 3.62 20.02
N ASP A 457 42.25 4.65 19.25
CA ASP A 457 41.60 4.91 17.94
C ASP A 457 41.77 3.72 16.98
N PHE A 458 42.97 3.13 16.96
CA PHE A 458 43.23 1.93 16.16
C PHE A 458 42.37 0.73 16.63
N LEU A 459 42.37 0.42 17.93
CA LEU A 459 41.61 -0.70 18.49
C LEU A 459 40.11 -0.51 18.30
N GLU A 460 39.58 0.70 18.46
CA GLU A 460 38.17 0.99 18.19
C GLU A 460 37.80 0.72 16.72
N ARG A 461 38.65 1.16 15.78
CA ARG A 461 38.44 0.89 14.34
C ARG A 461 38.62 -0.58 13.98
N PHE A 462 39.49 -1.29 14.69
CA PHE A 462 39.72 -2.72 14.48
C PHE A 462 38.54 -3.55 15.02
N LEU A 463 38.07 -3.22 16.22
CA LEU A 463 36.93 -3.89 16.86
C LEU A 463 35.62 -3.62 16.12
N SER A 464 35.45 -2.44 15.52
CA SER A 464 34.23 -2.12 14.77
C SER A 464 33.98 -3.07 13.58
N LEU A 465 35.04 -3.65 13.00
CA LEU A 465 34.92 -4.69 11.97
C LEU A 465 34.23 -5.95 12.51
N TYR A 466 34.54 -6.34 13.75
CA TYR A 466 33.90 -7.45 14.44
C TYR A 466 32.50 -7.09 14.90
N GLU A 467 32.30 -5.85 15.39
CA GLU A 467 30.98 -5.33 15.75
C GLU A 467 30.01 -5.41 14.58
N SER A 468 30.43 -5.08 13.35
CA SER A 468 29.60 -5.23 12.15
C SER A 468 29.10 -6.67 11.92
N PHE A 469 29.91 -7.67 12.23
CA PHE A 469 29.54 -9.08 12.09
C PHE A 469 28.66 -9.57 13.25
N SER A 470 29.03 -9.21 14.49
CA SER A 470 28.36 -9.67 15.70
C SER A 470 27.02 -8.99 15.95
N TYR A 471 26.82 -7.77 15.42
CA TYR A 471 25.60 -7.00 15.64
C TYR A 471 24.33 -7.76 15.26
N GLY A 472 24.33 -8.48 14.13
CA GLY A 472 23.17 -9.27 13.72
C GLY A 472 22.80 -10.36 14.75
N MET A 473 23.81 -10.97 15.38
CA MET A 473 23.59 -11.94 16.46
C MET A 473 23.16 -11.26 17.76
N GLU A 474 23.76 -10.13 18.13
CA GLU A 474 23.37 -9.38 19.33
C GLU A 474 21.94 -8.86 19.24
N GLU A 475 21.50 -8.38 18.07
CA GLU A 475 20.12 -7.95 17.84
C GLU A 475 19.16 -9.15 17.97
N GLN A 476 19.51 -10.31 17.42
CA GLN A 476 18.73 -11.54 17.59
C GLN A 476 18.65 -11.97 19.06
N ILE A 477 19.77 -11.92 19.79
CA ILE A 477 19.83 -12.25 21.23
C ILE A 477 19.00 -11.26 22.04
N ALA A 478 19.10 -9.94 21.76
CA ALA A 478 18.31 -8.92 22.44
C ALA A 478 16.80 -9.11 22.19
N GLN A 479 16.42 -9.59 21.00
CA GLN A 479 15.04 -9.88 20.64
C GLN A 479 14.58 -11.28 21.06
N ILE A 480 15.43 -12.10 21.69
CA ILE A 480 15.06 -13.48 22.06
C ILE A 480 13.84 -13.53 22.98
N ALA A 481 13.68 -12.52 23.86
CA ALA A 481 12.55 -12.38 24.76
C ALA A 481 11.20 -12.33 24.00
N ARG A 482 11.18 -11.75 22.79
CA ARG A 482 9.99 -11.66 21.94
C ARG A 482 9.48 -13.03 21.51
N TYR A 483 10.37 -14.01 21.35
CA TYR A 483 10.02 -15.39 21.00
C TYR A 483 9.41 -16.18 22.17
N PHE A 484 9.48 -15.65 23.40
CA PHE A 484 8.88 -16.26 24.58
C PHE A 484 7.53 -15.65 24.96
N ASP A 485 7.20 -14.47 24.45
CA ASP A 485 5.89 -13.84 24.65
C ASP A 485 4.87 -14.33 23.59
N PRO A 486 3.79 -15.03 23.99
CA PRO A 486 2.81 -15.59 23.05
C PRO A 486 2.11 -14.55 22.18
N GLN A 487 2.07 -13.28 22.59
CA GLN A 487 1.43 -12.23 21.80
C GLN A 487 2.35 -11.68 20.70
N SER A 488 3.66 -11.58 20.95
CA SER A 488 4.63 -10.97 20.02
C SER A 488 5.45 -11.98 19.20
N THR A 489 5.41 -13.26 19.57
CA THR A 489 6.10 -14.38 18.89
C THR A 489 5.60 -14.57 17.45
N PRO A 490 6.49 -14.81 16.45
CA PRO A 490 6.08 -15.15 15.08
C PRO A 490 5.21 -16.42 14.99
N THR A 491 4.27 -16.45 14.04
CA THR A 491 3.29 -17.55 13.91
C THR A 491 3.94 -18.93 13.74
N GLU A 492 5.04 -19.00 12.99
CA GLU A 492 5.82 -20.23 12.79
C GLU A 492 6.44 -20.78 14.08
N PHE A 493 6.74 -19.90 15.05
CA PHE A 493 7.40 -20.27 16.30
C PHE A 493 6.40 -20.65 17.42
N LEU A 494 5.10 -20.40 17.22
CA LEU A 494 4.06 -20.74 18.19
C LEU A 494 3.95 -22.25 18.45
N ASN A 495 4.11 -23.08 17.42
CA ASN A 495 4.06 -24.54 17.57
C ASN A 495 5.26 -25.04 18.40
N TRP A 496 6.45 -24.49 18.16
CA TRP A 496 7.63 -24.80 18.95
C TRP A 496 7.40 -24.40 20.41
N LEU A 497 6.93 -23.19 20.69
CA LEU A 497 6.69 -22.73 22.06
C LEU A 497 5.57 -23.52 22.76
N GLY A 498 4.54 -23.93 22.02
CA GLY A 498 3.52 -24.85 22.52
C GLY A 498 4.08 -26.22 22.94
N SER A 499 5.09 -26.74 22.21
CA SER A 499 5.72 -28.03 22.55
C SER A 499 6.44 -28.02 23.90
N TRP A 500 7.05 -26.89 24.29
CA TRP A 500 7.69 -26.73 25.62
C TRP A 500 6.68 -26.81 26.75
N LEU A 501 5.45 -26.38 26.48
CA LEU A 501 4.34 -26.44 27.41
C LEU A 501 3.57 -27.74 27.27
N ALA A 502 4.11 -28.78 26.61
CA ALA A 502 3.44 -30.05 26.36
C ALA A 502 2.01 -29.93 25.80
N LEU A 503 1.69 -28.80 25.15
CA LEU A 503 0.45 -28.63 24.43
C LEU A 503 0.60 -29.39 23.12
N ALA A 504 -0.24 -30.41 22.90
CA ALA A 504 -0.23 -31.14 21.64
C ALA A 504 -0.38 -30.14 20.49
N ALA A 505 0.67 -30.00 19.68
CA ALA A 505 0.74 -29.09 18.55
C ALA A 505 -0.18 -29.61 17.44
N ASP A 506 -1.49 -29.48 17.65
CA ASP A 506 -2.46 -29.81 16.62
C ASP A 506 -2.45 -28.66 15.61
N GLU A 507 -2.09 -28.97 14.37
CA GLU A 507 -1.87 -27.97 13.31
C GLU A 507 -3.12 -27.11 13.06
N ASN A 508 -4.31 -27.59 13.48
CA ASN A 508 -5.62 -27.04 13.13
C ASN A 508 -6.28 -26.10 14.16
N TRP A 509 -5.55 -25.62 15.18
CA TRP A 509 -6.08 -24.52 16.00
C TRP A 509 -5.95 -23.18 15.28
N PRO A 510 -6.98 -22.31 15.31
CA PRO A 510 -6.85 -20.93 14.86
C PRO A 510 -5.73 -20.20 15.62
N GLU A 511 -4.94 -19.37 14.92
CA GLU A 511 -3.76 -18.70 15.50
C GLU A 511 -4.08 -17.95 16.80
N ALA A 512 -5.18 -17.17 16.80
CA ALA A 512 -5.61 -16.42 17.98
C ALA A 512 -5.87 -17.32 19.19
N LYS A 513 -6.42 -18.51 18.97
CA LYS A 513 -6.69 -19.50 20.03
C LYS A 513 -5.43 -20.21 20.50
N LYS A 514 -4.46 -20.47 19.61
CA LYS A 514 -3.13 -20.98 20.00
C LYS A 514 -2.42 -20.00 20.94
N ARG A 515 -2.41 -18.71 20.59
CA ARG A 515 -1.78 -17.66 21.42
C ARG A 515 -2.45 -17.56 22.81
N GLU A 516 -3.79 -17.60 22.84
CA GLU A 516 -4.56 -17.59 24.09
C GLU A 516 -4.28 -18.84 24.96
N LEU A 517 -4.21 -20.03 24.33
CA LEU A 517 -3.91 -21.29 25.00
C LEU A 517 -2.55 -21.25 25.67
N ILE A 518 -1.52 -20.87 24.92
CA ILE A 518 -0.15 -20.78 25.41
C ILE A 518 -0.05 -19.79 26.57
N ALA A 519 -0.66 -18.60 26.43
CA ALA A 519 -0.65 -17.59 27.48
C ALA A 519 -1.31 -18.06 28.79
N ARG A 520 -2.30 -18.95 28.70
CA ARG A 520 -3.02 -19.51 29.86
C ARG A 520 -2.56 -20.91 30.27
N ALA A 521 -1.57 -21.50 29.59
CA ALA A 521 -1.19 -22.90 29.76
C ALA A 521 -0.89 -23.25 31.22
N TYR A 522 -0.11 -22.43 31.91
CA TYR A 522 0.23 -22.64 33.33
C TYR A 522 -1.00 -22.69 34.25
N GLN A 523 -2.00 -21.84 34.01
CA GLN A 523 -3.23 -21.83 34.80
C GLN A 523 -4.12 -23.03 34.50
N LEU A 524 -4.16 -23.47 33.23
CA LEU A 524 -4.91 -24.64 32.80
C LEU A 524 -4.28 -25.93 33.36
N TYR A 525 -2.95 -26.04 33.37
CA TYR A 525 -2.24 -27.19 33.93
C TYR A 525 -2.55 -27.44 35.41
N LYS A 526 -2.72 -26.37 36.21
CA LYS A 526 -3.13 -26.49 37.62
C LYS A 526 -4.49 -27.12 37.80
N LYS A 527 -5.36 -27.04 36.79
CA LYS A 527 -6.73 -27.54 36.81
C LYS A 527 -6.90 -28.81 35.98
N ARG A 528 -5.82 -29.34 35.39
CA ARG A 528 -5.88 -30.55 34.56
C ARG A 528 -6.43 -31.73 35.37
N GLY A 529 -7.30 -32.52 34.76
CA GLY A 529 -8.00 -33.62 35.45
C GLY A 529 -9.10 -33.16 36.42
N THR A 530 -9.50 -31.88 36.42
CA THR A 530 -10.66 -31.38 37.16
C THR A 530 -11.80 -31.01 36.21
N LEU A 531 -13.03 -31.03 36.72
CA LEU A 531 -14.22 -30.56 35.97
C LEU A 531 -14.05 -29.11 35.49
N ALA A 532 -13.46 -28.25 36.33
CA ALA A 532 -13.24 -26.84 36.02
C ALA A 532 -12.23 -26.66 34.88
N GLY A 533 -11.10 -27.39 34.93
CA GLY A 533 -10.09 -27.36 33.87
C GLY A 533 -10.63 -27.88 32.54
N LEU A 534 -11.34 -29.01 32.57
CA LEU A 534 -11.96 -29.59 31.37
C LEU A 534 -12.98 -28.64 30.73
N ARG A 535 -13.80 -27.97 31.54
CA ARG A 535 -14.77 -26.96 31.06
C ARG A 535 -14.06 -25.77 30.42
N GLU A 536 -13.03 -25.24 31.09
CA GLU A 536 -12.28 -24.06 30.64
C GLU A 536 -11.52 -24.35 29.34
N MET A 537 -10.92 -25.54 29.22
CA MET A 537 -10.15 -25.95 28.05
C MET A 537 -11.04 -26.18 26.82
N VAL A 538 -12.20 -26.83 27.00
CA VAL A 538 -13.18 -26.99 25.91
C VAL A 538 -13.80 -25.65 25.52
N GLN A 539 -14.05 -24.74 26.47
CA GLN A 539 -14.54 -23.39 26.19
C GLN A 539 -13.51 -22.56 25.42
N LEU A 540 -12.23 -22.69 25.75
CA LEU A 540 -11.14 -22.00 25.06
C LEU A 540 -11.11 -22.39 23.57
N TYR A 541 -11.23 -23.70 23.28
CA TYR A 541 -11.24 -24.24 21.92
C TYR A 541 -12.53 -23.92 21.13
N THR A 542 -13.70 -24.18 21.73
CA THR A 542 -15.00 -24.07 21.04
C THR A 542 -15.63 -22.66 21.11
N GLY A 543 -15.14 -21.80 22.00
CA GLY A 543 -15.73 -20.49 22.31
C GLY A 543 -16.95 -20.55 23.24
N ALA A 544 -17.51 -21.75 23.52
CA ALA A 544 -18.70 -21.94 24.35
C ALA A 544 -18.45 -22.93 25.49
N ALA A 545 -18.99 -22.65 26.67
CA ALA A 545 -18.84 -23.56 27.81
C ALA A 545 -19.58 -24.89 27.56
N PRO A 546 -18.92 -26.06 27.71
CA PRO A 546 -19.60 -27.33 27.57
C PRO A 546 -20.50 -27.62 28.77
N LEU A 547 -21.56 -28.40 28.52
CA LEU A 547 -22.35 -29.01 29.60
C LEU A 547 -21.73 -30.37 29.93
N ILE A 548 -21.33 -30.57 31.19
CA ILE A 548 -20.75 -31.82 31.66
C ILE A 548 -21.76 -32.46 32.63
N LEU A 549 -22.14 -33.70 32.36
CA LEU A 549 -23.12 -34.48 33.12
C LEU A 549 -22.41 -35.62 33.83
N GLU A 550 -22.36 -35.56 35.15
CA GLU A 550 -21.87 -36.64 36.01
C GLU A 550 -23.04 -37.58 36.35
N HIS A 551 -23.08 -38.79 35.78
CA HIS A 551 -24.28 -39.64 35.81
C HIS A 551 -24.70 -40.03 37.23
N PHE A 552 -23.75 -40.23 38.13
CA PHE A 552 -24.04 -40.56 39.54
C PHE A 552 -24.88 -39.51 40.26
N ARG A 553 -24.89 -38.23 39.82
CA ARG A 553 -25.68 -37.16 40.43
C ARG A 553 -27.16 -37.19 40.04
N PHE A 554 -27.50 -37.85 38.93
CA PHE A 554 -28.89 -37.93 38.44
C PHE A 554 -29.63 -39.16 38.98
N LEU A 555 -28.92 -40.07 39.64
CA LEU A 555 -29.48 -41.22 40.35
C LEU A 555 -29.87 -40.81 41.77
N THR A 556 -30.87 -39.93 41.91
CA THR A 556 -31.55 -39.72 43.20
C THR A 556 -32.81 -40.60 43.24
N PRO A 557 -32.91 -41.62 44.11
CA PRO A 557 -34.17 -42.31 44.29
C PRO A 557 -35.20 -41.35 44.89
N MET A 558 -36.44 -41.43 44.41
CA MET A 558 -37.57 -40.61 44.84
C MET A 558 -37.87 -40.89 46.33
N VAL A 559 -37.79 -39.86 47.19
CA VAL A 559 -38.17 -39.97 48.61
C VAL A 559 -39.64 -39.58 48.75
N LEU A 560 -40.47 -40.54 49.18
CA LEU A 560 -41.91 -40.38 49.35
C LEU A 560 -42.25 -39.53 50.60
N GLY A 561 -42.91 -38.39 50.39
CA GLY A 561 -43.61 -37.60 51.41
C GLY A 561 -45.12 -37.92 51.42
N ALA A 562 -45.83 -37.48 52.48
CA ALA A 562 -47.15 -37.97 52.90
C ALA A 562 -48.32 -37.91 51.87
N ASN A 563 -48.17 -37.26 50.72
CA ASN A 563 -49.25 -37.05 49.75
C ASN A 563 -48.82 -37.41 48.31
N VAL A 564 -48.40 -38.64 48.06
CA VAL A 564 -48.16 -39.13 46.69
C VAL A 564 -48.91 -40.45 46.48
N THR A 565 -49.65 -40.54 45.38
CA THR A 565 -50.31 -41.76 44.90
C THR A 565 -49.28 -42.68 44.23
N LEU A 566 -49.21 -43.94 44.69
CA LEU A 566 -48.30 -44.97 44.18
C LEU A 566 -48.59 -45.28 42.71
N GLY A 567 -47.56 -45.23 41.87
CA GLY A 567 -47.57 -45.78 40.51
C GLY A 567 -46.88 -47.14 40.46
N MET A 568 -47.05 -47.86 39.35
CA MET A 568 -46.37 -49.14 39.11
C MET A 568 -44.85 -49.00 39.31
N SER A 569 -44.24 -49.98 39.97
CA SER A 569 -42.81 -50.02 40.30
C SER A 569 -42.33 -48.98 41.34
N SER A 570 -43.16 -48.68 42.35
CA SER A 570 -42.78 -47.79 43.46
C SER A 570 -42.09 -48.57 44.59
N VAL A 571 -40.97 -48.04 45.11
CA VAL A 571 -40.21 -48.62 46.25
C VAL A 571 -40.49 -47.82 47.52
N VAL A 572 -40.82 -48.49 48.63
CA VAL A 572 -41.18 -47.83 49.92
C VAL A 572 -40.36 -48.40 51.09
N GLY A 573 -39.62 -47.54 51.80
CA GLY A 573 -38.88 -47.93 53.01
C GLY A 573 -37.95 -46.82 53.55
N LYS A 574 -37.68 -46.81 54.86
CA LYS A 574 -36.84 -45.79 55.54
C LYS A 574 -35.34 -46.13 55.60
N ALA A 575 -34.94 -47.39 55.31
CA ALA A 575 -33.55 -47.84 55.30
C ALA A 575 -33.35 -49.01 54.30
N PHE A 576 -32.12 -49.14 53.77
CA PHE A 576 -31.83 -49.87 52.52
C PHE A 576 -31.96 -51.40 52.59
N THR A 577 -31.84 -52.02 53.78
CA THR A 577 -31.57 -53.45 53.98
C THR A 577 -32.79 -54.34 54.23
N GLN A 578 -34.00 -53.79 54.23
CA GLN A 578 -35.24 -54.57 54.36
C GLN A 578 -36.29 -53.99 53.42
N ARG A 579 -36.47 -54.59 52.25
CA ARG A 579 -37.31 -54.02 51.18
C ARG A 579 -38.52 -54.91 50.87
N LEU A 580 -39.66 -54.26 50.68
CA LEU A 580 -40.84 -54.81 50.05
C LEU A 580 -40.85 -54.36 48.58
N ILE A 581 -40.84 -55.31 47.64
CA ILE A 581 -40.98 -55.04 46.21
C ILE A 581 -42.40 -55.49 45.82
N LEU A 582 -43.18 -54.59 45.23
CA LEU A 582 -44.53 -54.90 44.74
C LEU A 582 -44.44 -55.12 43.23
N GLU A 583 -44.67 -56.35 42.80
CA GLU A 583 -44.71 -56.74 41.39
C GLU A 583 -46.16 -56.93 40.90
N GLU A 584 -46.32 -57.18 39.60
CA GLU A 584 -47.61 -57.29 38.89
C GLU A 584 -48.58 -58.33 39.51
N SER A 585 -48.05 -59.31 40.24
CA SER A 585 -48.79 -60.41 40.88
C SER A 585 -49.00 -60.24 42.40
N SER A 586 -48.54 -59.13 42.99
CA SER A 586 -48.62 -58.92 44.45
C SER A 586 -50.04 -58.56 44.91
N VAL A 587 -50.67 -59.44 45.71
CA VAL A 587 -52.02 -59.24 46.27
C VAL A 587 -51.92 -58.80 47.74
N ILE A 588 -52.71 -57.79 48.13
CA ILE A 588 -52.74 -57.29 49.51
C ILE A 588 -53.24 -58.39 50.46
N GLY A 589 -52.35 -58.87 51.34
CA GLY A 589 -52.66 -59.84 52.40
C GLY A 589 -51.87 -61.16 52.34
N ASP A 590 -51.27 -61.48 51.20
CA ASP A 590 -50.36 -62.62 51.02
C ASP A 590 -48.96 -62.11 50.68
N PHE A 591 -47.94 -62.52 51.43
CA PHE A 591 -46.55 -62.23 51.12
C PHE A 591 -45.76 -63.53 51.05
N VAL A 592 -45.18 -63.80 49.89
CA VAL A 592 -44.18 -64.85 49.71
C VAL A 592 -42.81 -64.21 49.95
N LEU A 593 -42.11 -64.67 50.98
CA LEU A 593 -40.69 -64.39 51.17
C LEU A 593 -39.91 -65.29 50.21
N GLU A 594 -39.53 -64.76 49.05
CA GLU A 594 -38.51 -65.41 48.23
C GLU A 594 -37.13 -65.07 48.80
N GLU A 595 -36.50 -66.04 49.47
CA GLU A 595 -35.05 -66.05 49.67
C GLU A 595 -34.39 -66.46 48.35
N ASN A 596 -34.23 -65.53 47.42
CA ASN A 596 -33.28 -65.71 46.34
C ASN A 596 -32.40 -64.45 46.24
N GLU A 597 -31.09 -64.75 46.19
CA GLU A 597 -29.89 -63.92 46.11
C GLU A 597 -30.08 -62.40 45.97
N ASP A 598 -29.42 -61.65 46.87
CA ASP A 598 -29.33 -60.19 46.87
C ASP A 598 -29.07 -59.66 45.44
N PRO A 599 -29.93 -58.77 44.89
CA PRO A 599 -29.64 -58.10 43.63
C PRO A 599 -28.35 -57.28 43.78
N PRO A 600 -27.51 -57.20 42.73
CA PRO A 600 -26.15 -56.71 42.85
C PRO A 600 -26.09 -55.36 43.57
N GLU A 601 -25.35 -55.38 44.66
CA GLU A 601 -25.11 -54.24 45.53
C GLU A 601 -24.55 -53.05 44.71
N LYS A 602 -25.21 -51.89 44.88
CA LYS A 602 -24.71 -50.51 44.64
C LYS A 602 -24.83 -49.96 43.19
N PRO A 603 -25.98 -49.35 42.83
CA PRO A 603 -26.12 -48.52 41.62
C PRO A 603 -25.16 -47.31 41.53
N PHE A 604 -24.43 -47.00 42.61
CA PHE A 604 -23.39 -45.97 42.62
C PHE A 604 -22.06 -46.45 42.01
N GLU A 605 -21.71 -47.74 42.08
CA GLU A 605 -20.42 -48.23 41.62
C GLU A 605 -20.35 -48.36 40.08
N GLU A 606 -21.47 -48.67 39.41
CA GLU A 606 -21.49 -48.85 37.94
C GLU A 606 -21.24 -47.56 37.14
N ASN A 607 -21.65 -46.40 37.66
CA ASN A 607 -21.62 -45.11 36.94
C ASN A 607 -20.78 -44.02 37.64
N ALA A 608 -20.08 -44.34 38.74
CA ALA A 608 -19.29 -43.37 39.51
C ALA A 608 -18.18 -42.69 38.68
N PHE A 609 -17.62 -43.41 37.69
CA PHE A 609 -16.48 -42.95 36.89
C PHE A 609 -16.88 -42.48 35.48
N ASP A 610 -18.18 -42.41 35.21
CA ASP A 610 -18.73 -42.15 33.89
C ASP A 610 -19.36 -40.76 33.81
N PHE A 611 -18.95 -39.96 32.83
CA PHE A 611 -19.53 -38.65 32.59
C PHE A 611 -19.71 -38.36 31.10
N THR A 612 -20.73 -37.56 30.77
CA THR A 612 -21.00 -37.13 29.39
C THR A 612 -20.64 -35.66 29.20
N ILE A 613 -19.88 -35.35 28.15
CA ILE A 613 -19.61 -33.98 27.73
C ILE A 613 -20.46 -33.65 26.50
N LEU A 614 -21.24 -32.59 26.62
CA LEU A 614 -22.02 -31.99 25.55
C LEU A 614 -21.34 -30.69 25.14
N ALA A 615 -20.60 -30.75 24.03
CA ALA A 615 -19.91 -29.59 23.45
C ALA A 615 -20.74 -29.01 22.29
N ASN A 616 -20.84 -27.68 22.22
CA ASN A 616 -21.44 -26.98 21.09
C ASN A 616 -20.33 -26.52 20.13
N THR A 617 -20.45 -26.91 18.87
CA THR A 617 -19.47 -26.66 17.81
C THR A 617 -20.02 -25.75 16.72
N SER A 618 -21.06 -24.95 17.00
CA SER A 618 -21.63 -24.02 16.01
C SER A 618 -20.62 -23.04 15.38
N ALA A 619 -19.42 -22.86 15.98
CA ALA A 619 -18.32 -22.06 15.47
C ALA A 619 -17.20 -22.86 14.76
N LEU A 620 -17.25 -24.20 14.78
CA LEU A 620 -16.21 -25.10 14.28
C LEU A 620 -16.79 -25.94 13.13
N ALA A 621 -16.32 -25.71 11.91
CA ALA A 621 -16.81 -26.34 10.69
C ALA A 621 -15.74 -27.29 10.11
N GLY A 622 -15.69 -28.54 10.57
CA GLY A 622 -14.88 -29.59 9.92
C GLY A 622 -14.67 -30.86 10.75
N GLU A 623 -14.62 -32.03 10.09
CA GLU A 623 -14.37 -33.34 10.71
C GLU A 623 -13.03 -33.40 11.47
N SER A 624 -12.02 -32.69 10.97
CA SER A 624 -10.71 -32.61 11.62
C SER A 624 -10.75 -31.92 13.00
N GLN A 625 -11.61 -30.91 13.16
CA GLN A 625 -11.76 -30.17 14.43
C GLN A 625 -12.48 -31.00 15.50
N GLU A 626 -13.40 -31.88 15.10
CA GLU A 626 -14.05 -32.82 16.02
C GLU A 626 -13.06 -33.86 16.55
N ALA A 627 -12.14 -34.34 15.71
CA ALA A 627 -11.08 -35.25 16.13
C ALA A 627 -10.12 -34.59 17.14
N THR A 628 -9.72 -33.34 16.89
CA THR A 628 -8.93 -32.53 17.83
C THR A 628 -9.63 -32.33 19.17
N LEU A 629 -10.92 -31.97 19.16
CA LEU A 629 -11.70 -31.80 20.39
C LEU A 629 -11.80 -33.11 21.21
N ARG A 630 -12.01 -34.24 20.53
CA ARG A 630 -12.05 -35.56 21.20
C ARG A 630 -10.72 -35.90 21.84
N ARG A 631 -9.60 -35.66 21.12
CA ARG A 631 -8.25 -35.88 21.65
C ARG A 631 -7.97 -34.99 22.87
N LEU A 632 -8.27 -33.70 22.76
CA LEU A 632 -8.14 -32.74 23.86
C LEU A 632 -8.89 -33.18 25.11
N ILE A 633 -10.14 -33.61 24.96
CA ILE A 633 -10.93 -34.09 26.11
C ILE A 633 -10.30 -35.34 26.71
N MET A 634 -9.79 -36.26 25.89
CA MET A 634 -9.13 -37.47 26.39
C MET A 634 -7.81 -37.17 27.11
N ASP A 635 -7.08 -36.13 26.69
CA ASP A 635 -5.83 -35.70 27.33
C ASP A 635 -6.08 -34.93 28.64
N GLU A 636 -7.23 -34.25 28.76
CA GLU A 636 -7.58 -33.40 29.91
C GLU A 636 -8.48 -34.09 30.96
N LYS A 637 -9.13 -35.22 30.61
CA LYS A 637 -10.04 -35.91 31.52
C LYS A 637 -9.30 -36.44 32.76
N PRO A 638 -9.99 -36.56 33.91
CA PRO A 638 -9.41 -37.22 35.08
C PRO A 638 -8.97 -38.65 34.75
N ALA A 639 -7.89 -39.12 35.37
CA ALA A 639 -7.45 -40.50 35.23
C ALA A 639 -8.55 -41.50 35.65
N PHE A 640 -8.58 -42.67 35.03
CA PHE A 640 -9.53 -43.76 35.33
C PHE A 640 -11.03 -43.45 35.15
N THR A 641 -11.38 -42.34 34.47
CA THR A 641 -12.77 -42.01 34.12
C THR A 641 -13.11 -42.36 32.67
N ARG A 642 -14.38 -42.71 32.39
CA ARG A 642 -14.91 -42.87 31.04
C ARG A 642 -15.69 -41.61 30.65
N ALA A 643 -15.26 -40.99 29.55
CA ALA A 643 -15.90 -39.78 29.01
C ALA A 643 -16.68 -40.14 27.74
N CYS A 644 -18.00 -39.94 27.75
CA CYS A 644 -18.81 -39.98 26.54
C CYS A 644 -18.88 -38.57 25.92
N ILE A 645 -18.41 -38.40 24.69
CA ILE A 645 -18.36 -37.10 24.02
C ILE A 645 -19.48 -37.00 22.99
N ARG A 646 -20.37 -36.02 23.17
CA ARG A 646 -21.50 -35.73 22.27
C ARG A 646 -21.37 -34.31 21.73
N ILE A 647 -21.02 -34.21 20.45
CA ILE A 647 -20.85 -32.94 19.74
C ILE A 647 -22.20 -32.51 19.16
N ARG A 648 -22.64 -31.29 19.49
CA ARG A 648 -23.91 -30.73 19.02
C ARG A 648 -23.68 -29.89 17.76
N ASN A 649 -23.80 -30.52 16.59
CA ASN A 649 -23.99 -29.81 15.33
C ASN A 649 -25.50 -29.67 15.07
N ASN A 650 -26.02 -28.44 15.00
CA ASN A 650 -27.40 -28.16 14.60
C ASN A 650 -28.49 -28.93 15.40
N ALA A 651 -28.48 -28.83 16.73
CA ALA A 651 -29.57 -29.37 17.54
C ALA A 651 -30.89 -28.65 17.20
N ARG A 652 -31.83 -29.37 16.56
CA ARG A 652 -33.13 -28.81 16.13
C ARG A 652 -34.11 -28.61 17.30
N MET A 653 -33.85 -29.20 18.46
CA MET A 653 -34.67 -29.09 19.66
C MET A 653 -33.80 -29.23 20.91
N GLN A 654 -34.02 -28.38 21.91
CA GLN A 654 -33.30 -28.38 23.19
C GLN A 654 -34.31 -28.46 24.33
N LEU A 655 -34.16 -29.47 25.17
CA LEU A 655 -34.95 -29.66 26.39
C LEU A 655 -34.09 -29.33 27.60
N GLY A 656 -34.63 -28.58 28.55
CA GLY A 656 -33.97 -28.21 29.80
C GLY A 656 -33.99 -29.36 30.82
N SER A 657 -33.19 -29.24 31.88
CA SER A 657 -33.02 -30.25 32.94
C SER A 657 -34.28 -30.58 33.74
N HIS A 658 -35.36 -29.81 33.58
CA HIS A 658 -36.64 -29.99 34.26
C HIS A 658 -37.79 -30.30 33.27
N THR A 659 -37.45 -30.79 32.07
CA THR A 659 -38.45 -31.10 31.04
C THR A 659 -38.72 -32.59 31.02
N PHE A 660 -39.92 -32.99 31.40
CA PHE A 660 -40.38 -34.37 31.31
C PHE A 660 -40.97 -34.60 29.92
N ILE A 661 -40.41 -35.55 29.19
CA ILE A 661 -41.03 -36.08 27.96
C ILE A 661 -41.96 -37.20 28.42
N GLY A 662 -43.26 -37.08 28.16
CA GLY A 662 -44.22 -38.16 28.43
C GLY A 662 -43.88 -39.41 27.60
N VAL A 663 -44.17 -40.59 28.14
CA VAL A 663 -43.87 -41.90 27.53
C VAL A 663 -44.45 -42.02 26.10
N ASP A 664 -45.47 -41.22 25.79
CA ASP A 664 -46.18 -41.20 24.51
C ASP A 664 -45.63 -40.19 23.49
N THR A 665 -44.47 -39.59 23.74
CA THR A 665 -43.92 -38.56 22.86
C THR A 665 -43.10 -39.17 21.71
N VAL A 666 -43.62 -39.11 20.49
CA VAL A 666 -42.89 -39.53 19.28
C VAL A 666 -42.08 -38.36 18.71
N LEU A 667 -40.75 -38.46 18.77
CA LEU A 667 -39.82 -37.53 18.13
C LEU A 667 -39.49 -37.98 16.69
N SER A 668 -40.35 -37.68 15.72
CA SER A 668 -40.08 -37.98 14.30
C SER A 668 -39.27 -36.88 13.62
N ARG A 669 -38.33 -37.25 12.74
CA ARG A 669 -37.55 -36.29 11.93
C ARG A 669 -38.46 -35.52 10.97
N GLY A 670 -38.54 -34.19 11.13
CA GLY A 670 -38.99 -33.28 10.06
C GLY A 670 -40.10 -32.29 10.47
N PHE A 671 -39.73 -31.19 11.11
CA PHE A 671 -40.59 -30.01 11.15
C PHE A 671 -39.80 -28.74 10.82
N SER A 672 -40.38 -27.92 9.94
CA SER A 672 -40.04 -26.52 9.71
C SER A 672 -40.65 -25.68 10.83
N ALA A 673 -39.89 -24.77 11.44
CA ALA A 673 -40.31 -24.02 12.62
C ALA A 673 -41.60 -23.22 12.38
N MET A 674 -42.67 -23.52 13.13
CA MET A 674 -43.86 -22.68 13.25
C MET A 674 -43.69 -21.77 14.48
N ARG A 675 -43.83 -20.45 14.29
CA ARG A 675 -43.69 -19.46 15.37
C ARG A 675 -45.07 -18.93 15.75
N LEU A 676 -45.63 -19.40 16.86
CA LEU A 676 -46.84 -18.84 17.46
C LEU A 676 -46.44 -17.60 18.28
N GLY A 677 -46.84 -16.41 17.82
CA GLY A 677 -46.71 -15.16 18.55
C GLY A 677 -47.88 -14.88 19.48
N ARG A 678 -47.78 -13.83 20.30
CA ARG A 678 -48.79 -13.45 21.33
C ARG A 678 -50.20 -13.15 20.80
N GLU A 679 -50.37 -12.98 19.49
CA GLU A 679 -51.68 -12.74 18.85
C GLU A 679 -52.17 -13.91 17.98
N ALA A 680 -51.51 -15.07 18.04
CA ALA A 680 -51.93 -16.22 17.27
C ALA A 680 -53.14 -16.92 17.93
N VAL A 681 -54.34 -16.59 17.46
CA VAL A 681 -55.58 -17.28 17.84
C VAL A 681 -55.80 -18.46 16.89
N LEU A 682 -55.78 -19.68 17.43
CA LEU A 682 -56.22 -20.86 16.68
C LEU A 682 -57.75 -20.75 16.48
N GLY A 683 -58.18 -20.59 15.23
CA GLY A 683 -59.60 -20.54 14.87
C GLY A 683 -60.32 -21.85 15.21
N ARG A 684 -61.66 -21.80 15.33
CA ARG A 684 -62.53 -22.93 15.73
C ARG A 684 -62.47 -24.18 14.83
N GLN A 685 -61.63 -24.19 13.80
CA GLN A 685 -61.45 -25.31 12.86
C GLN A 685 -59.98 -25.56 12.50
N THR A 686 -59.05 -25.37 13.45
CA THR A 686 -57.67 -25.83 13.25
C THR A 686 -57.56 -27.32 13.56
N PHE A 687 -57.26 -28.13 12.55
CA PHE A 687 -57.04 -29.56 12.68
C PHE A 687 -55.53 -29.84 12.75
N VAL A 688 -55.10 -30.61 13.76
CA VAL A 688 -53.73 -31.13 13.87
C VAL A 688 -53.83 -32.65 13.90
N GLY A 689 -53.60 -33.29 12.75
CA GLY A 689 -53.69 -34.74 12.57
C GLY A 689 -54.27 -35.14 11.20
N SER A 690 -53.73 -36.20 10.59
CA SER A 690 -54.02 -36.60 9.22
C SER A 690 -55.37 -37.31 9.03
N ARG A 691 -56.17 -36.81 8.07
CA ARG A 691 -57.27 -37.44 7.31
C ARG A 691 -57.89 -38.72 7.90
N TYR A 692 -58.99 -38.60 8.66
CA TYR A 692 -60.30 -39.28 8.52
C TYR A 692 -61.24 -38.86 9.69
N PRO A 693 -62.58 -38.87 9.55
CA PRO A 693 -63.46 -38.04 10.37
C PRO A 693 -64.15 -38.81 11.50
N CYS A 694 -63.86 -38.47 12.75
CA CYS A 694 -64.71 -38.81 13.90
C CYS A 694 -65.18 -37.52 14.61
N LYS A 695 -66.50 -37.37 14.72
CA LYS A 695 -67.19 -36.18 15.23
C LYS A 695 -67.03 -36.05 16.75
N GLY A 696 -66.24 -35.07 17.19
CA GLY A 696 -66.32 -34.51 18.54
C GLY A 696 -66.30 -32.98 18.46
N ILE A 697 -67.42 -32.32 18.76
CA ILE A 697 -67.47 -30.85 18.85
C ILE A 697 -67.17 -30.47 20.30
N ILE A 698 -66.07 -29.73 20.51
CA ILE A 698 -65.72 -29.14 21.80
C ILE A 698 -66.60 -27.90 21.99
N GLY A 699 -67.55 -27.96 22.93
CA GLY A 699 -68.33 -26.81 23.38
C GLY A 699 -67.54 -25.90 24.32
N ALA A 700 -68.01 -24.67 24.54
CA ALA A 700 -67.28 -23.61 25.26
C ALA A 700 -66.94 -23.89 26.74
N ARG A 701 -67.27 -25.08 27.27
CA ARG A 701 -66.98 -25.51 28.65
C ARG A 701 -66.28 -26.87 28.76
N SER A 702 -65.84 -27.45 27.65
CA SER A 702 -65.11 -28.71 27.68
C SER A 702 -63.66 -28.47 28.12
N ARG A 703 -63.24 -29.13 29.21
CA ARG A 703 -61.84 -29.25 29.63
C ARG A 703 -61.36 -30.67 29.29
N LEU A 704 -60.25 -30.76 28.55
CA LEU A 704 -59.56 -32.03 28.29
C LEU A 704 -58.80 -32.43 29.55
N ALA A 705 -59.18 -33.55 30.15
CA ALA A 705 -58.45 -34.22 31.23
C ALA A 705 -57.85 -35.53 30.71
N VAL A 706 -56.97 -36.13 31.52
CA VAL A 706 -55.97 -37.16 31.20
C VAL A 706 -56.54 -38.44 30.56
N ASP A 707 -57.87 -38.64 30.59
CA ASP A 707 -58.51 -39.87 30.14
C ASP A 707 -59.42 -39.63 28.92
N THR A 708 -59.33 -38.46 28.28
CA THR A 708 -60.10 -38.20 27.06
C THR A 708 -59.36 -38.74 25.84
N ILE A 709 -59.72 -39.96 25.45
CA ILE A 709 -59.25 -40.58 24.22
C ILE A 709 -59.99 -39.95 23.02
N LEU A 710 -59.28 -39.10 22.28
CA LEU A 710 -59.66 -38.70 20.93
C LEU A 710 -58.92 -39.62 19.97
N TRP A 711 -59.64 -40.55 19.34
CA TRP A 711 -59.12 -41.49 18.35
C TRP A 711 -58.70 -40.80 17.06
#